data_AF-A0A2X3MLK3-F1
#
_entry.id   AF-A0A2X3MLK3-F1
#
_cell.length_a   1.000
_cell.length_b   1.000
_cell.length_c   1.000
_cell.angle_alpha   90.00
_cell.angle_beta   90.00
_cell.angle_gamma   90.00
#
_symmetry.space_group_name_H-M   'P 1'
#
loop_
_entity.id
_entity.type
_entity.pdbx_description
1 polymer ?
#
loop_
_entity_poly.entity_id
_entity_poly.type
_entity_poly.pdbx_seq_one_letter_code
_entity_poly.pdbx_strand_id
1 'polypeptide(L)'
;MKWRVDRYLAREIVPPFFVAILAFLVFIGLQLVISLSDTVFAHGAGAAELLRLVAFKLPTLFTYAIPAAALLATFLALGRLAADRELLAFQALGYSLRRLTVPFLAFGAVASAVSFSLGEFAVPPAEAAYRQELLALLYRGAAPQVQEAVFFRGLYGETYYVERSEGERLTGILIYDLTGRIYPVEGRFPTVITAQEGRFERGTLELTTGRVLRFAPDGGLTELVRFERLTLEVEEDLRRAVLGGKTAAEMSLRELAERIDLLRRSGLDPRSFVVEYHSKIAVAVAAFVFVLFGAPLGLLLGRRGRAAGAIAGFLLAAAAQGMFVWARTLAQRGVIPPSLGAWIPHLVFGLLGLLLLVTSDRLRLRGLLPFLFLLLVGDFSGAAGPPFSSLRADELIVTDGATALEGRGVRAEFDVYVLEAEALRAREEAEGWSVVAEGALLLTPDGDLRASHLVAQLSPAGELSSVTASGFSGASSFRGPEKEETLLFFGEQGEAQFTSGELVRVEAHGVRFTTCPCFSAAPYIVEASQFELVPEQWLYARSIVVTSFGIPVGWLPFYAARLGEEGFPLFPEVGWTRGDLFLRWAIPWAFGEGLVGAVGITWYPGTGRADPSLRALWENGSLALTPSSFALEFSGGRGDAPWTGALHLTSTTRQADLSGDWQGWKWAATWGWVEREDTRYERAPEITVARTERDWLGGDLSLHLSGGVFREEEVSGWRQALRLSWTGKRGVGPFSVSLPWQASFAHYATGERVTGEIGPSLSWGPFSLSYLGRGVIGRSPFAFDAEPPVNQLSIGFSAQLGGWQERLTWGWDLAAAAPLPLRWSVAGAGFSSDLSFTFPLALARARWSLAVQNGPARLAVTGGTKGDGAWEDTVARASWSDGSISWFAAARLGMAPVALSRMAAGVEWALTPDWFVSGAIEYDFRTGSLVQLEGGIVRSIAGCLRLGLAAHLGGIRLSLEVPAFAQAKVRFSPLDEGLRLGD
;
A
#
# COMPACT_ATOMS: atom_id res chain seq x y z
N MET A 1 -35.33 -37.01 28.56
CA MET A 1 -34.62 -35.73 28.81
C MET A 1 -33.40 -35.53 27.90
N LYS A 2 -32.48 -36.50 27.81
CA LYS A 2 -31.22 -36.43 27.02
C LYS A 2 -31.39 -35.97 25.56
N TRP A 3 -32.33 -36.55 24.81
CA TRP A 3 -32.61 -36.16 23.41
C TRP A 3 -33.09 -34.70 23.23
N ARG A 4 -33.78 -34.13 24.22
CA ARG A 4 -34.24 -32.73 24.16
C ARG A 4 -33.06 -31.75 24.33
N VAL A 5 -32.08 -32.10 25.17
CA VAL A 5 -30.85 -31.32 25.37
C VAL A 5 -29.96 -31.39 24.12
N ASP A 6 -29.77 -32.60 23.56
CA ASP A 6 -28.98 -32.78 22.34
C ASP A 6 -29.58 -31.97 21.17
N ARG A 7 -30.90 -31.98 21.01
CA ARG A 7 -31.61 -31.16 20.02
C ARG A 7 -31.48 -29.66 20.26
N TYR A 8 -31.52 -29.22 21.52
CA TYR A 8 -31.36 -27.82 21.88
C TYR A 8 -29.96 -27.31 21.50
N LEU A 9 -28.92 -28.04 21.90
CA LEU A 9 -27.53 -27.71 21.59
C LEU A 9 -27.24 -27.75 20.08
N ALA A 10 -27.81 -28.72 19.36
CA ALA A 10 -27.69 -28.78 17.90
C ALA A 10 -28.43 -27.63 17.20
N ARG A 11 -29.55 -27.13 17.74
CA ARG A 11 -30.24 -25.95 17.20
C ARG A 11 -29.45 -24.66 17.46
N GLU A 12 -28.68 -24.64 18.54
CA GLU A 12 -27.91 -23.47 18.95
C GLU A 12 -26.73 -23.16 18.02
N ILE A 13 -26.06 -24.18 17.47
CA ILE A 13 -24.90 -23.97 16.58
C ILE A 13 -25.29 -23.54 15.16
N VAL A 14 -26.54 -23.81 14.73
CA VAL A 14 -26.96 -23.58 13.34
C VAL A 14 -26.94 -22.10 12.95
N PRO A 15 -27.56 -21.15 13.70
CA PRO A 15 -27.49 -19.73 13.36
C PRO A 15 -26.06 -19.15 13.30
N PRO A 16 -25.17 -19.34 14.32
CA PRO A 16 -23.83 -18.80 14.25
C PRO A 16 -22.98 -19.46 13.14
N PHE A 17 -23.28 -20.69 12.73
CA PHE A 17 -22.65 -21.32 11.56
C PHE A 17 -22.97 -20.59 10.25
N PHE A 18 -24.23 -20.24 10.00
CA PHE A 18 -24.58 -19.50 8.79
C PHE A 18 -24.09 -18.04 8.80
N VAL A 19 -23.93 -17.43 9.97
CA VAL A 19 -23.29 -16.11 10.08
C VAL A 19 -21.78 -16.24 9.82
N ALA A 20 -21.13 -17.22 10.43
CA ALA A 20 -19.70 -17.44 10.26
C ALA A 20 -19.33 -17.82 8.83
N ILE A 21 -20.13 -18.67 8.17
CA ILE A 21 -19.87 -19.05 6.77
C ILE A 21 -20.02 -17.85 5.84
N LEU A 22 -21.03 -16.99 6.05
CA LEU A 22 -21.19 -15.75 5.28
C LEU A 22 -19.99 -14.81 5.49
N ALA A 23 -19.54 -14.64 6.73
CA ALA A 23 -18.38 -13.81 7.05
C ALA A 23 -17.10 -14.31 6.35
N PHE A 24 -16.81 -15.61 6.41
CA PHE A 24 -15.65 -16.19 5.74
C PHE A 24 -15.78 -16.17 4.21
N LEU A 25 -16.97 -16.36 3.64
CA LEU A 25 -17.19 -16.24 2.20
C LEU A 25 -16.98 -14.82 1.69
N VAL A 26 -17.44 -13.81 2.44
CA VAL A 26 -17.19 -12.39 2.09
C VAL A 26 -15.71 -12.07 2.23
N PHE A 27 -15.05 -12.54 3.30
CA PHE A 27 -13.62 -12.31 3.52
C PHE A 27 -12.75 -12.92 2.41
N ILE A 28 -12.92 -14.22 2.11
CA ILE A 28 -12.15 -14.90 1.07
C ILE A 28 -12.57 -14.41 -0.33
N GLY A 29 -13.86 -14.13 -0.54
CA GLY A 29 -14.38 -13.62 -1.81
C GLY A 29 -13.85 -12.23 -2.16
N LEU A 30 -13.73 -11.33 -1.18
CA LEU A 30 -13.15 -10.00 -1.39
C LEU A 30 -11.67 -10.09 -1.81
N GLN A 31 -10.89 -10.96 -1.15
CA GLN A 31 -9.50 -11.22 -1.52
C GLN A 31 -9.38 -11.72 -2.97
N LEU A 32 -10.30 -12.61 -3.39
CA LEU A 32 -10.35 -13.09 -4.77
C LEU A 32 -10.69 -11.98 -5.77
N VAL A 33 -11.63 -11.09 -5.42
CA VAL A 33 -11.99 -9.93 -6.27
C VAL A 33 -10.80 -9.01 -6.47
N ILE A 34 -10.05 -8.70 -5.41
CA ILE A 34 -8.84 -7.86 -5.48
C ILE A 34 -7.75 -8.55 -6.32
N SER A 35 -7.51 -9.85 -6.09
CA SER A 35 -6.50 -10.57 -6.88
C SER A 35 -6.84 -10.67 -8.36
N LEU A 36 -8.13 -10.75 -8.70
CA LEU A 36 -8.58 -10.81 -10.09
C LEU A 36 -8.67 -9.43 -10.74
N SER A 37 -8.91 -8.34 -9.99
CA SER A 37 -9.02 -7.00 -10.55
C SER A 37 -7.77 -6.61 -11.33
N ASP A 38 -6.59 -6.87 -10.78
CA ASP A 38 -5.32 -6.47 -11.41
C ASP A 38 -5.09 -7.18 -12.75
N THR A 39 -5.52 -8.44 -12.87
CA THR A 39 -5.32 -9.26 -14.08
C THR A 39 -6.43 -9.06 -15.12
N VAL A 40 -7.67 -8.85 -14.67
CA VAL A 40 -8.88 -8.82 -15.49
C VAL A 40 -9.20 -7.41 -16.01
N PHE A 41 -8.90 -6.35 -15.24
CA PHE A 41 -9.04 -4.97 -15.74
C PHE A 41 -8.00 -4.63 -16.82
N ALA A 42 -6.81 -5.23 -16.76
CA ALA A 42 -5.78 -5.09 -17.79
C ALA A 42 -6.25 -5.57 -19.18
N HIS A 43 -7.26 -6.45 -19.24
CA HIS A 43 -7.80 -7.05 -20.47
C HIS A 43 -9.23 -6.57 -20.80
N GLY A 44 -9.71 -5.48 -20.17
CA GLY A 44 -10.94 -4.80 -20.55
C GLY A 44 -12.26 -5.54 -20.24
N ALA A 45 -12.26 -6.47 -19.28
CA ALA A 45 -13.48 -7.16 -18.87
C ALA A 45 -14.32 -6.32 -17.87
N GLY A 46 -15.64 -6.39 -18.01
CA GLY A 46 -16.58 -5.65 -17.15
C GLY A 46 -16.80 -6.30 -15.79
N ALA A 47 -17.49 -5.57 -14.91
CA ALA A 47 -17.84 -6.05 -13.56
C ALA A 47 -18.75 -7.30 -13.58
N ALA A 48 -19.57 -7.48 -14.63
CA ALA A 48 -20.44 -8.63 -14.77
C ALA A 48 -19.65 -9.92 -15.02
N GLU A 49 -18.60 -9.87 -15.84
CA GLU A 49 -17.72 -11.01 -16.10
C GLU A 49 -16.90 -11.37 -14.85
N LEU A 50 -16.43 -10.38 -14.09
CA LEU A 50 -15.77 -10.61 -12.80
C LEU A 50 -16.70 -11.31 -11.80
N LEU A 51 -17.95 -10.84 -11.66
CA LEU A 51 -18.93 -11.47 -10.77
C LEU A 51 -19.26 -12.92 -11.21
N ARG A 52 -19.27 -13.19 -12.51
CA ARG A 52 -19.47 -14.55 -13.04
C ARG A 52 -18.29 -15.48 -12.70
N LEU A 53 -17.06 -15.00 -12.80
CA LEU A 53 -15.87 -15.75 -12.38
C LEU A 53 -15.92 -16.08 -10.88
N VAL A 54 -16.28 -15.10 -10.04
CA VAL A 54 -16.45 -15.31 -8.60
C VAL A 54 -17.56 -16.33 -8.32
N ALA A 55 -18.68 -16.29 -9.06
CA ALA A 55 -19.77 -17.25 -8.94
C ALA A 55 -19.31 -18.69 -9.22
N PHE A 56 -18.45 -18.92 -10.22
CA PHE A 56 -17.87 -20.24 -10.48
C PHE A 56 -16.90 -20.70 -9.39
N LYS A 57 -16.23 -19.79 -8.68
CA LYS A 57 -15.35 -20.13 -7.54
C LYS A 57 -16.10 -20.42 -6.24
N LEU A 58 -17.38 -20.07 -6.13
CA LEU A 58 -18.14 -20.23 -4.88
C LEU A 58 -18.06 -21.64 -4.28
N PRO A 59 -18.25 -22.75 -5.03
CA PRO A 59 -18.15 -24.10 -4.45
C PRO A 59 -16.79 -24.35 -3.79
N THR A 60 -15.71 -23.88 -4.42
CA THR A 60 -14.35 -23.96 -3.86
C THR A 60 -14.24 -23.15 -2.58
N LEU A 61 -14.76 -21.91 -2.57
CA LEU A 61 -14.77 -21.06 -1.37
C LEU A 61 -15.55 -21.71 -0.21
N PHE A 62 -16.66 -22.39 -0.49
CA PHE A 62 -17.41 -23.13 0.54
C PHE A 62 -16.58 -24.24 1.20
N THR A 63 -15.76 -24.97 0.43
CA THR A 63 -14.93 -26.06 1.00
C THR A 63 -13.91 -25.54 2.03
N TYR A 64 -13.39 -24.32 1.83
CA TYR A 64 -12.50 -23.65 2.80
C TYR A 64 -13.25 -22.94 3.93
N ALA A 65 -14.42 -22.36 3.64
CA ALA A 65 -15.21 -21.62 4.62
C ALA A 65 -15.90 -22.52 5.64
N ILE A 66 -16.38 -23.72 5.26
CA ILE A 66 -17.14 -24.62 6.14
C ILE A 66 -16.34 -25.01 7.40
N PRO A 67 -15.08 -25.47 7.33
CA PRO A 67 -14.30 -25.81 8.52
C PRO A 67 -14.08 -24.62 9.46
N ALA A 68 -13.69 -23.47 8.92
CA ALA A 68 -13.46 -22.25 9.69
C ALA A 68 -14.75 -21.74 10.36
N ALA A 69 -15.87 -21.78 9.62
CA ALA A 69 -17.18 -21.43 10.13
C ALA A 69 -17.66 -22.39 11.23
N ALA A 70 -17.42 -23.70 11.09
CA ALA A 70 -17.78 -24.69 12.10
C ALA A 70 -17.02 -24.46 13.44
N LEU A 71 -15.75 -24.09 13.36
CA LEU A 71 -14.94 -23.72 14.52
C LEU A 71 -15.52 -22.49 15.22
N LEU A 72 -15.67 -21.39 14.48
CA LEU A 72 -16.18 -20.12 15.03
C LEU A 72 -17.61 -20.28 15.59
N ALA A 73 -18.47 -21.00 14.89
CA ALA A 73 -19.84 -21.29 15.35
C ALA A 73 -19.87 -22.07 16.65
N THR A 74 -18.97 -23.04 16.80
CA THR A 74 -18.82 -23.81 18.05
C THR A 74 -18.42 -22.88 19.20
N PHE A 75 -17.47 -21.98 18.98
CA PHE A 75 -17.05 -20.98 19.98
C PHE A 75 -18.15 -19.99 20.34
N LEU A 76 -18.90 -19.49 19.35
CA LEU A 76 -19.99 -18.55 19.57
C LEU A 76 -21.15 -19.20 20.33
N ALA A 77 -21.58 -20.39 19.92
CA ALA A 77 -22.66 -21.12 20.57
C ALA A 77 -22.28 -21.48 22.03
N LEU A 78 -21.10 -22.05 22.25
CA LEU A 78 -20.64 -22.39 23.61
C LEU A 78 -20.35 -21.15 24.46
N GLY A 79 -19.81 -20.08 23.86
CA GLY A 79 -19.60 -18.80 24.52
C GLY A 79 -20.91 -18.15 24.97
N ARG A 80 -21.97 -18.24 24.16
CA ARG A 80 -23.32 -17.78 24.55
C ARG A 80 -23.86 -18.61 25.72
N LEU A 81 -23.85 -19.94 25.60
CA LEU A 81 -24.33 -20.86 26.63
C LEU A 81 -23.56 -20.69 27.96
N ALA A 82 -22.27 -20.36 27.89
CA ALA A 82 -21.46 -20.05 29.06
C ALA A 82 -21.80 -18.69 29.68
N ALA A 83 -21.99 -17.65 28.85
CA ALA A 83 -22.36 -16.31 29.30
C ALA A 83 -23.74 -16.26 29.97
N ASP A 84 -24.72 -16.99 29.41
CA ASP A 84 -26.08 -17.09 29.98
C ASP A 84 -26.16 -18.08 31.16
N ARG A 85 -25.03 -18.62 31.61
CA ARG A 85 -24.92 -19.62 32.69
C ARG A 85 -25.70 -20.92 32.46
N GLU A 86 -26.19 -21.16 31.25
CA GLU A 86 -26.87 -22.41 30.87
C GLU A 86 -25.95 -23.62 31.00
N LEU A 87 -24.65 -23.44 30.71
CA LEU A 87 -23.64 -24.49 30.87
C LEU A 87 -23.51 -24.95 32.35
N LEU A 88 -23.57 -24.01 33.29
CA LEU A 88 -23.55 -24.31 34.72
C LEU A 88 -24.85 -25.01 35.17
N ALA A 89 -25.99 -24.61 34.61
CA ALA A 89 -27.27 -25.26 34.88
C ALA A 89 -27.26 -26.74 34.43
N PHE A 90 -26.70 -27.05 33.26
CA PHE A 90 -26.55 -28.44 32.81
C PHE A 90 -25.60 -29.26 33.71
N GLN A 91 -24.51 -28.65 34.19
CA GLN A 91 -23.60 -29.31 35.15
C GLN A 91 -24.27 -29.60 36.49
N ALA A 92 -25.11 -28.69 37.00
CA ALA A 92 -25.88 -28.89 38.23
C ALA A 92 -26.90 -30.04 38.11
N LEU A 93 -27.36 -30.32 36.88
CA LEU A 93 -28.22 -31.47 36.56
C LEU A 93 -27.44 -32.78 36.30
N GLY A 94 -26.12 -32.79 36.53
CA GLY A 94 -25.27 -33.98 36.40
C GLY A 94 -24.81 -34.30 34.98
N TYR A 95 -24.93 -33.37 34.02
CA TYR A 95 -24.35 -33.55 32.68
C TYR A 95 -22.85 -33.26 32.70
N SER A 96 -22.03 -34.23 32.30
CA SER A 96 -20.58 -34.03 32.12
C SER A 96 -20.30 -33.12 30.92
N LEU A 97 -19.19 -32.39 30.97
CA LEU A 97 -18.79 -31.47 29.88
C LEU A 97 -18.58 -32.21 28.56
N ARG A 98 -18.04 -33.43 28.61
CA ARG A 98 -17.88 -34.30 27.44
C ARG A 98 -19.20 -34.67 26.79
N ARG A 99 -20.28 -34.83 27.58
CA ARG A 99 -21.59 -35.16 27.00
C ARG A 99 -22.17 -33.97 26.24
N LEU A 100 -21.89 -32.75 26.70
CA LEU A 100 -22.38 -31.52 26.07
C LEU A 100 -21.68 -31.22 24.73
N THR A 101 -20.48 -31.75 24.49
CA THR A 101 -19.78 -31.59 23.19
C THR A 101 -20.26 -32.54 22.10
N VAL A 102 -20.88 -33.68 22.44
CA VAL A 102 -21.37 -34.69 21.47
C VAL A 102 -22.26 -34.11 20.35
N PRO A 103 -23.28 -33.27 20.62
CA PRO A 103 -24.10 -32.70 19.54
C PRO A 103 -23.31 -31.76 18.62
N PHE A 104 -22.27 -31.08 19.13
CA PHE A 104 -21.35 -30.28 18.32
C PHE A 104 -20.49 -31.18 17.43
N LEU A 105 -19.92 -32.27 17.96
CA LEU A 105 -19.15 -33.24 17.17
C LEU A 105 -20.00 -33.88 16.05
N ALA A 106 -21.26 -34.21 16.35
CA ALA A 106 -22.20 -34.70 15.35
C ALA A 106 -22.45 -33.66 14.25
N PHE A 107 -22.59 -32.38 14.61
CA PHE A 107 -22.68 -31.30 13.65
C PHE A 107 -21.41 -31.17 12.80
N GLY A 108 -20.21 -31.24 13.41
CA GLY A 108 -18.93 -31.24 12.70
C GLY A 108 -18.80 -32.37 11.69
N ALA A 109 -19.28 -33.57 12.04
CA ALA A 109 -19.31 -34.72 11.12
C ALA A 109 -20.24 -34.48 9.92
N VAL A 110 -21.43 -33.90 10.15
CA VAL A 110 -22.35 -33.51 9.07
C VAL A 110 -21.73 -32.43 8.19
N ALA A 111 -21.11 -31.40 8.78
CA ALA A 111 -20.42 -30.34 8.05
C ALA A 111 -19.26 -30.87 7.19
N SER A 112 -18.49 -31.83 7.71
CA SER A 112 -17.46 -32.55 6.96
C SER A 112 -18.02 -33.35 5.80
N ALA A 113 -19.15 -34.05 5.97
CA ALA A 113 -19.79 -34.80 4.89
C ALA A 113 -20.31 -33.86 3.77
N VAL A 114 -20.84 -32.69 4.14
CA VAL A 114 -21.25 -31.65 3.18
C VAL A 114 -20.02 -31.09 2.45
N SER A 115 -18.94 -30.76 3.16
CA SER A 115 -17.69 -30.28 2.55
C SER A 115 -17.10 -31.29 1.57
N PHE A 116 -17.07 -32.57 1.93
CA PHE A 116 -16.65 -33.66 1.03
C PHE A 116 -17.52 -33.72 -0.23
N SER A 117 -18.84 -33.66 -0.07
CA SER A 117 -19.78 -33.72 -1.19
C SER A 117 -19.60 -32.54 -2.15
N LEU A 118 -19.35 -31.34 -1.61
CA LEU A 118 -19.02 -30.17 -2.42
C LEU A 118 -17.68 -30.36 -3.16
N GLY A 119 -16.65 -30.82 -2.46
CA GLY A 119 -15.31 -31.02 -3.01
C GLY A 119 -15.22 -32.07 -4.11
N GLU A 120 -16.04 -33.12 -4.04
CA GLU A 120 -16.05 -34.21 -5.02
C GLU A 120 -17.02 -33.95 -6.19
N PHE A 121 -18.21 -33.40 -5.94
CA PHE A 121 -19.25 -33.26 -6.97
C PHE A 121 -19.41 -31.85 -7.53
N ALA A 122 -19.25 -30.80 -6.72
CA ALA A 122 -19.53 -29.42 -7.13
C ALA A 122 -18.28 -28.65 -7.56
N VAL A 123 -17.14 -28.86 -6.89
CA VAL A 123 -15.88 -28.15 -7.16
C VAL A 123 -15.30 -28.50 -8.54
N PRO A 124 -15.14 -29.77 -8.95
CA PRO A 124 -14.53 -30.10 -10.24
C PRO A 124 -15.21 -29.46 -11.47
N PRO A 125 -16.55 -29.54 -11.64
CA PRO A 125 -17.19 -28.88 -12.78
C PRO A 125 -17.18 -27.36 -12.69
N ALA A 126 -17.23 -26.78 -11.48
CA ALA A 126 -17.20 -25.33 -11.29
C ALA A 126 -15.82 -24.72 -11.57
N GLU A 127 -14.74 -25.40 -11.18
CA GLU A 127 -13.37 -25.02 -11.51
C GLU A 127 -13.09 -25.14 -13.02
N ALA A 128 -13.66 -26.15 -13.68
CA ALA A 128 -13.56 -26.28 -15.13
C ALA A 128 -14.27 -25.12 -15.85
N ALA A 129 -15.48 -24.74 -15.40
CA ALA A 129 -16.22 -23.61 -15.93
C ALA A 129 -15.51 -22.26 -15.66
N TYR A 130 -14.96 -22.08 -14.46
CA TYR A 130 -14.14 -20.91 -14.11
C TYR A 130 -12.95 -20.77 -15.07
N ARG A 131 -12.20 -21.85 -15.29
CA ARG A 131 -11.03 -21.81 -16.17
C ARG A 131 -11.41 -21.52 -17.62
N GLN A 132 -12.48 -22.12 -18.13
CA GLN A 132 -12.96 -21.85 -19.48
C GLN A 132 -13.34 -20.38 -19.67
N GLU A 133 -14.06 -19.79 -18.72
CA GLU A 133 -14.46 -18.37 -18.78
C GLU A 133 -13.24 -17.44 -18.65
N LEU A 134 -12.31 -17.75 -17.75
CA LEU A 134 -11.08 -16.96 -17.58
C LEU A 134 -10.22 -16.96 -18.85
N LEU A 135 -10.02 -18.13 -19.46
CA LEU A 135 -9.31 -18.25 -20.73
C LEU A 135 -10.06 -17.51 -21.86
N ALA A 136 -11.39 -17.58 -21.89
CA ALA A 136 -12.18 -16.83 -22.87
C ALA A 136 -12.01 -15.31 -22.73
N LEU A 137 -11.83 -14.79 -21.51
CA LEU A 137 -11.57 -13.37 -21.26
C LEU A 137 -10.13 -12.96 -21.61
N LEU A 138 -9.14 -13.75 -21.21
CA LEU A 138 -7.73 -13.50 -21.52
C LEU A 138 -7.44 -13.55 -23.03
N TYR A 139 -8.20 -14.37 -23.78
CA TYR A 139 -7.97 -14.64 -25.20
C TYR A 139 -9.09 -14.15 -26.12
N ARG A 140 -9.84 -13.09 -25.75
CA ARG A 140 -10.79 -12.40 -26.65
C ARG A 140 -10.05 -11.84 -27.89
N GLY A 141 -9.84 -12.67 -28.92
CA GLY A 141 -9.24 -12.27 -30.20
C GLY A 141 -8.38 -13.32 -30.91
N ALA A 142 -7.89 -14.36 -30.23
CA ALA A 142 -7.16 -15.47 -30.87
C ALA A 142 -7.15 -16.72 -29.97
N ALA A 143 -7.64 -17.84 -30.50
CA ALA A 143 -7.31 -19.17 -29.96
C ALA A 143 -6.48 -19.90 -31.03
N PRO A 144 -5.40 -20.59 -30.63
CA PRO A 144 -5.58 -22.02 -30.35
C PRO A 144 -4.95 -22.47 -29.02
N GLN A 145 -5.45 -23.60 -28.50
CA GLN A 145 -4.78 -24.41 -27.47
C GLN A 145 -3.48 -25.01 -28.05
N VAL A 146 -2.47 -24.17 -28.23
CA VAL A 146 -1.13 -24.60 -28.66
C VAL A 146 -0.34 -24.94 -27.41
N GLN A 147 -0.06 -26.22 -27.20
CA GLN A 147 0.90 -26.64 -26.17
C GLN A 147 2.26 -26.80 -26.83
N GLU A 148 3.25 -26.04 -26.34
CA GLU A 148 4.64 -26.09 -26.84
C GLU A 148 5.52 -26.95 -25.92
N ALA A 149 6.48 -27.67 -26.50
CA ALA A 149 7.48 -28.48 -25.80
C ALA A 149 6.91 -29.53 -24.82
N VAL A 150 5.94 -30.34 -25.28
CA VAL A 150 5.34 -31.41 -24.47
C VAL A 150 6.27 -32.62 -24.42
N PHE A 151 6.76 -32.96 -23.22
CA PHE A 151 7.51 -34.19 -22.96
C PHE A 151 6.64 -35.22 -22.24
N PHE A 152 6.64 -36.46 -22.72
CA PHE A 152 5.97 -37.55 -22.02
C PHE A 152 6.66 -38.89 -22.29
N ARG A 153 6.57 -39.81 -21.33
CA ARG A 153 7.13 -41.15 -21.45
C ARG A 153 6.01 -42.16 -21.73
N GLY A 154 6.15 -42.93 -22.81
CA GLY A 154 5.34 -44.08 -23.14
C GLY A 154 5.47 -45.19 -22.10
N LEU A 155 4.47 -46.06 -22.07
CA LEU A 155 4.31 -47.12 -21.06
C LEU A 155 5.45 -48.15 -21.07
N TYR A 156 6.17 -48.29 -22.17
CA TYR A 156 7.28 -49.22 -22.28
C TYR A 156 8.64 -48.53 -22.15
N GLY A 157 8.67 -47.24 -21.80
CA GLY A 157 9.90 -46.49 -21.50
C GLY A 157 10.40 -45.61 -22.63
N GLU A 158 9.68 -45.53 -23.75
CA GLU A 158 9.95 -44.59 -24.84
C GLU A 158 9.66 -43.15 -24.41
N THR A 159 10.47 -42.17 -24.81
CA THR A 159 10.23 -40.76 -24.48
C THR A 159 9.82 -40.01 -25.74
N TYR A 160 8.64 -39.41 -25.71
CA TYR A 160 8.11 -38.57 -26.77
C TYR A 160 8.31 -37.10 -26.40
N TYR A 161 8.78 -36.32 -27.36
CA TYR A 161 8.85 -34.88 -27.33
C TYR A 161 8.07 -34.35 -28.52
N VAL A 162 7.21 -33.37 -28.26
CA VAL A 162 6.44 -32.67 -29.28
C VAL A 162 6.69 -31.18 -29.13
N GLU A 163 7.29 -30.57 -30.13
CA GLU A 163 7.63 -29.15 -30.17
C GLU A 163 6.37 -28.29 -30.11
N ARG A 164 5.33 -28.65 -30.85
CA ARG A 164 4.06 -27.93 -30.86
C ARG A 164 2.87 -28.86 -31.13
N SER A 165 1.80 -28.72 -30.35
CA SER A 165 0.55 -29.49 -30.47
C SER A 165 -0.64 -28.57 -30.68
N GLU A 166 -1.37 -28.76 -31.79
CA GLU A 166 -2.57 -28.01 -32.17
C GLU A 166 -3.75 -28.97 -32.36
N GLY A 167 -4.48 -29.26 -31.27
CA GLY A 167 -5.48 -30.33 -31.30
C GLY A 167 -4.85 -31.65 -31.73
N GLU A 168 -5.45 -32.37 -32.68
CA GLU A 168 -4.91 -33.66 -33.14
C GLU A 168 -3.68 -33.58 -34.05
N ARG A 169 -3.22 -32.37 -34.41
CA ARG A 169 -2.00 -32.16 -35.19
C ARG A 169 -0.83 -31.86 -34.27
N LEU A 170 0.27 -32.55 -34.49
CA LEU A 170 1.53 -32.40 -33.80
C LEU A 170 2.59 -31.95 -34.81
N THR A 171 3.48 -31.07 -34.39
CA THR A 171 4.60 -30.59 -35.20
C THR A 171 5.89 -30.70 -34.39
N GLY A 172 6.98 -31.12 -35.04
CA GLY A 172 8.29 -31.31 -34.41
C GLY A 172 8.30 -32.44 -33.38
N ILE A 173 8.16 -33.68 -33.83
CA ILE A 173 8.03 -34.86 -32.97
C ILE A 173 9.37 -35.59 -32.89
N LEU A 174 9.77 -35.96 -31.68
CA LEU A 174 11.00 -36.70 -31.40
C LEU A 174 10.69 -37.82 -30.40
N ILE A 175 10.97 -39.07 -30.77
CA ILE A 175 10.67 -40.25 -29.97
C ILE A 175 11.97 -40.99 -29.69
N TYR A 176 12.33 -41.13 -28.43
CA TYR A 176 13.45 -41.91 -27.95
C TYR A 176 12.97 -43.27 -27.46
N ASP A 177 13.13 -44.32 -28.25
CA ASP A 177 12.88 -45.70 -27.82
C ASP A 177 14.17 -46.32 -27.24
N LEU A 178 14.22 -46.42 -25.91
CA LEU A 178 15.33 -47.05 -25.17
C LEU A 178 15.17 -48.57 -25.05
N THR A 179 14.02 -49.11 -25.44
CA THR A 179 13.69 -50.53 -25.28
C THR A 179 13.88 -51.35 -26.55
N GLY A 180 13.99 -50.67 -27.70
CA GLY A 180 14.12 -51.30 -29.01
C GLY A 180 12.87 -52.09 -29.36
N ARG A 181 11.69 -51.67 -28.91
CA ARG A 181 10.44 -52.39 -29.14
C ARG A 181 9.73 -51.93 -30.41
N ILE A 182 9.84 -50.64 -30.75
CA ILE A 182 9.26 -50.09 -31.99
C ILE A 182 9.96 -50.71 -33.21
N TYR A 183 11.26 -50.99 -33.08
CA TYR A 183 12.06 -51.75 -34.03
C TYR A 183 12.98 -52.75 -33.30
N PRO A 184 12.56 -54.01 -33.12
CA PRO A 184 13.36 -55.01 -32.42
C PRO A 184 14.57 -55.45 -33.24
N VAL A 185 15.76 -55.24 -32.67
CA VAL A 185 17.03 -55.78 -33.17
C VAL A 185 17.79 -56.38 -31.98
N GLU A 186 18.59 -57.43 -32.21
CA GLU A 186 19.46 -57.99 -31.19
C GLU A 186 20.45 -56.93 -30.68
N GLY A 187 20.32 -56.54 -29.41
CA GLY A 187 21.10 -55.47 -28.78
C GLY A 187 20.22 -54.25 -28.48
N ARG A 188 20.01 -53.96 -27.18
CA ARG A 188 19.17 -52.85 -26.68
C ARG A 188 19.86 -51.49 -26.85
N PHE A 189 19.95 -50.99 -28.07
CA PHE A 189 20.50 -49.66 -28.34
C PHE A 189 19.40 -48.64 -28.65
N PRO A 190 19.55 -47.38 -28.22
CA PRO A 190 18.51 -46.38 -28.34
C PRO A 190 18.18 -46.10 -29.81
N THR A 191 16.88 -46.08 -30.13
CA THR A 191 16.36 -45.66 -31.43
C THR A 191 15.72 -44.28 -31.27
N VAL A 192 16.05 -43.35 -32.17
CA VAL A 192 15.52 -41.98 -32.15
C VAL A 192 14.72 -41.74 -33.42
N ILE A 193 13.43 -41.47 -33.28
CA ILE A 193 12.53 -41.17 -34.40
C ILE A 193 12.25 -39.68 -34.39
N THR A 194 12.50 -38.98 -35.50
CA THR A 194 12.11 -37.59 -35.69
C THR A 194 11.03 -37.50 -36.76
N ALA A 195 10.05 -36.61 -36.62
CA ALA A 195 9.05 -36.34 -37.64
C ALA A 195 8.66 -34.85 -37.65
N GLN A 196 8.42 -34.30 -38.84
CA GLN A 196 8.02 -32.89 -38.98
C GLN A 196 6.57 -32.69 -38.54
N GLU A 197 5.69 -33.61 -38.94
CA GLU A 197 4.27 -33.56 -38.62
C GLU A 197 3.81 -34.90 -38.08
N GLY A 198 2.77 -34.89 -37.26
CA GLY A 198 2.10 -36.10 -36.82
C GLY A 198 0.64 -35.84 -36.51
N ARG A 199 -0.18 -36.88 -36.65
CA ARG A 199 -1.62 -36.79 -36.43
C ARG A 199 -2.11 -38.00 -35.66
N PHE A 200 -2.93 -37.75 -34.64
CA PHE A 200 -3.65 -38.83 -33.98
C PHE A 200 -4.88 -39.23 -34.81
N GLU A 201 -4.95 -40.48 -35.26
CA GLU A 201 -6.10 -41.03 -35.97
C GLU A 201 -6.40 -42.46 -35.48
N ARG A 202 -7.61 -42.68 -34.94
CA ARG A 202 -8.13 -44.02 -34.53
C ARG A 202 -7.21 -44.85 -33.62
N GLY A 203 -6.55 -44.24 -32.64
CA GLY A 203 -5.64 -44.95 -31.71
C GLY A 203 -4.25 -45.23 -32.28
N THR A 204 -3.93 -44.60 -33.41
CA THR A 204 -2.59 -44.59 -33.98
C THR A 204 -2.06 -43.16 -34.11
N LEU A 205 -0.75 -43.00 -33.96
CA LEU A 205 -0.04 -41.77 -34.27
C LEU A 205 0.59 -41.92 -35.65
N GLU A 206 0.01 -41.25 -36.65
CA GLU A 206 0.58 -41.17 -37.98
C GLU A 206 1.61 -40.05 -38.03
N LEU A 207 2.87 -40.39 -38.24
CA LEU A 207 3.97 -39.45 -38.42
C LEU A 207 4.23 -39.25 -39.91
N THR A 208 4.40 -37.99 -40.33
CA THR A 208 4.65 -37.59 -41.70
C THR A 208 6.04 -36.94 -41.81
N THR A 209 6.80 -37.35 -42.82
CA THR A 209 8.12 -36.79 -43.16
C THR A 209 9.09 -36.83 -41.98
N GLY A 210 9.70 -38.00 -41.76
CA GLY A 210 10.56 -38.23 -40.61
C GLY A 210 11.77 -39.13 -40.88
N ARG A 211 12.57 -39.34 -39.83
CA ARG A 211 13.79 -40.14 -39.86
C ARG A 211 13.84 -41.03 -38.63
N VAL A 212 14.26 -42.27 -38.81
CA VAL A 212 14.63 -43.18 -37.73
C VAL A 212 16.15 -43.24 -37.70
N LEU A 213 16.74 -42.84 -36.57
CA LEU A 213 18.17 -42.83 -36.28
C LEU A 213 18.47 -43.97 -35.31
N ARG A 214 19.38 -44.87 -35.69
CA ARG A 214 19.83 -45.97 -34.85
C ARG A 214 21.29 -45.79 -34.47
N PHE A 215 21.61 -46.09 -33.22
CA PHE A 215 22.97 -45.97 -32.67
C PHE A 215 23.57 -47.35 -32.35
N ALA A 216 24.88 -47.48 -32.54
CA ALA A 216 25.69 -48.63 -32.16
C ALA A 216 26.16 -48.51 -30.69
N PRO A 217 26.67 -49.60 -30.08
CA PRO A 217 27.21 -49.59 -28.73
C PRO A 217 28.30 -48.54 -28.44
N ASP A 218 29.03 -48.12 -29.47
CA ASP A 218 30.07 -47.09 -29.40
C ASP A 218 29.52 -45.65 -29.55
N GLY A 219 28.20 -45.50 -29.66
CA GLY A 219 27.53 -44.22 -29.90
C GLY A 219 27.53 -43.77 -31.37
N GLY A 220 28.08 -44.58 -32.29
CA GLY A 220 28.08 -44.29 -33.73
C GLY A 220 26.70 -44.47 -34.35
N LEU A 221 26.30 -43.58 -35.27
CA LEU A 221 25.05 -43.74 -36.02
C LEU A 221 25.19 -44.91 -37.01
N THR A 222 24.44 -45.99 -36.78
CA THR A 222 24.51 -47.23 -37.58
C THR A 222 23.54 -47.22 -38.76
N GLU A 223 22.35 -46.64 -38.57
CA GLU A 223 21.30 -46.66 -39.59
C GLU A 223 20.46 -45.37 -39.54
N LEU A 224 20.18 -44.80 -40.71
CA LEU A 224 19.28 -43.66 -40.88
C LEU A 224 18.25 -44.01 -41.94
N VAL A 225 17.02 -44.30 -41.51
CA VAL A 225 15.90 -44.60 -42.40
C VAL A 225 15.03 -43.36 -42.54
N ARG A 226 14.76 -42.91 -43.77
CA ARG A 226 13.79 -41.84 -44.02
C ARG A 226 12.43 -42.45 -44.33
N PHE A 227 11.37 -41.88 -43.79
CA PHE A 227 9.99 -42.29 -44.08
C PHE A 227 9.14 -41.08 -44.48
N GLU A 228 8.23 -41.28 -45.42
CA GLU A 228 7.19 -40.30 -45.74
C GLU A 228 5.99 -40.43 -44.80
N ARG A 229 5.65 -41.67 -44.42
CA ARG A 229 4.59 -41.97 -43.44
C ARG A 229 5.01 -43.14 -42.55
N LEU A 230 4.85 -42.98 -41.24
CA LEU A 230 5.06 -44.02 -40.24
C LEU A 230 3.91 -44.01 -39.25
N THR A 231 3.16 -45.11 -39.16
CA THR A 231 2.04 -45.24 -38.23
C THR A 231 2.50 -46.01 -37.00
N LEU A 232 2.40 -45.40 -35.82
CA LEU A 232 2.69 -46.02 -34.53
C LEU A 232 1.38 -46.32 -33.81
N GLU A 233 1.24 -47.52 -33.26
CA GLU A 233 0.14 -47.81 -32.35
C GLU A 233 0.37 -47.08 -31.03
N VAL A 234 -0.59 -46.25 -30.63
CA VAL A 234 -0.47 -45.40 -29.46
C VAL A 234 -1.71 -45.57 -28.59
N GLU A 235 -1.50 -45.99 -27.34
CA GLU A 235 -2.57 -46.22 -26.39
C GLU A 235 -3.36 -44.94 -26.07
N GLU A 236 -4.67 -45.08 -25.82
CA GLU A 236 -5.61 -43.96 -25.69
C GLU A 236 -5.33 -43.02 -24.50
N ASP A 237 -4.56 -43.51 -23.52
CA ASP A 237 -4.06 -42.71 -22.39
C ASP A 237 -2.97 -41.71 -22.81
N LEU A 238 -2.19 -42.03 -23.85
CA LEU A 238 -1.13 -41.15 -24.39
C LEU A 238 -1.74 -39.92 -25.09
N ARG A 239 -2.83 -40.13 -25.84
CA ARG A 239 -3.60 -39.07 -26.50
C ARG A 239 -4.21 -38.08 -25.48
N ARG A 240 -4.69 -38.58 -24.32
CA ARG A 240 -5.22 -37.73 -23.24
C ARG A 240 -4.14 -36.94 -22.50
N ALA A 241 -2.93 -37.47 -22.38
CA ALA A 241 -1.80 -36.76 -21.78
C ALA A 241 -1.35 -35.56 -22.63
N VAL A 242 -1.38 -35.69 -23.96
CA VAL A 242 -0.97 -34.65 -24.92
C VAL A 242 -2.06 -33.60 -25.17
N LEU A 243 -3.34 -33.99 -25.19
CA LEU A 243 -4.44 -33.11 -25.63
C LEU A 243 -5.24 -32.40 -24.52
N GLY A 244 -4.99 -32.67 -23.24
CA GLY A 244 -5.85 -32.10 -22.18
C GLY A 244 -5.21 -32.01 -20.80
N GLY A 245 -4.70 -30.84 -20.45
CA GLY A 245 -4.36 -30.49 -19.07
C GLY A 245 -5.58 -29.94 -18.32
N LYS A 246 -6.38 -30.79 -17.67
CA LYS A 246 -7.14 -30.36 -16.49
C LYS A 246 -6.13 -30.00 -15.40
N THR A 247 -6.32 -28.90 -14.70
CA THR A 247 -5.55 -28.61 -13.48
C THR A 247 -5.97 -29.56 -12.35
N ALA A 248 -5.13 -29.72 -11.33
CA ALA A 248 -5.42 -30.60 -10.21
C ALA A 248 -6.72 -30.22 -9.46
N ALA A 249 -7.11 -28.94 -9.49
CA ALA A 249 -8.37 -28.45 -8.91
C ALA A 249 -9.62 -28.95 -9.65
N GLU A 250 -9.54 -29.12 -10.98
CA GLU A 250 -10.62 -29.56 -11.87
C GLU A 250 -10.88 -31.07 -11.86
N MET A 251 -10.01 -31.84 -11.19
CA MET A 251 -10.08 -33.29 -11.17
C MET A 251 -10.84 -33.77 -9.93
N SER A 252 -11.70 -34.78 -10.07
CA SER A 252 -12.25 -35.50 -8.92
C SER A 252 -11.18 -36.32 -8.21
N LEU A 253 -11.46 -36.86 -7.01
CA LEU A 253 -10.50 -37.75 -6.33
C LEU A 253 -10.14 -38.97 -7.18
N ARG A 254 -11.12 -39.50 -7.92
CA ARG A 254 -10.90 -40.61 -8.85
C ARG A 254 -9.97 -40.20 -10.01
N GLU A 255 -10.25 -39.06 -10.66
CA GLU A 255 -9.41 -38.55 -11.74
C GLU A 255 -7.98 -38.22 -11.27
N LEU A 256 -7.84 -37.68 -10.05
CA LEU A 256 -6.52 -37.43 -9.42
C LEU A 256 -5.76 -38.74 -9.18
N ALA A 257 -6.42 -39.79 -8.68
CA ALA A 257 -5.78 -41.09 -8.45
C ALA A 257 -5.31 -41.73 -9.78
N GLU A 258 -6.16 -41.70 -10.81
CA GLU A 258 -5.83 -42.18 -12.16
C GLU A 258 -4.66 -41.38 -12.76
N ARG A 259 -4.65 -40.04 -12.59
CA ARG A 259 -3.55 -39.19 -13.06
C ARG A 259 -2.25 -39.42 -12.30
N ILE A 260 -2.30 -39.61 -10.97
CA ILE A 260 -1.11 -39.92 -10.15
C ILE A 260 -0.50 -41.24 -10.58
N ASP A 261 -1.32 -42.27 -10.83
CA ASP A 261 -0.83 -43.57 -11.28
C ASP A 261 -0.19 -43.48 -12.68
N LEU A 262 -0.81 -42.73 -13.60
CA LEU A 262 -0.24 -42.44 -14.91
C LEU A 262 1.11 -41.72 -14.82
N LEU A 263 1.22 -40.66 -14.03
CA LEU A 263 2.48 -39.92 -13.86
C LEU A 263 3.59 -40.81 -13.26
N ARG A 264 3.24 -41.65 -12.28
CA ARG A 264 4.18 -42.62 -11.69
C ARG A 264 4.67 -43.62 -12.73
N ARG A 265 3.77 -44.18 -13.55
CA ARG A 265 4.13 -45.13 -14.64
C ARG A 265 4.97 -44.47 -15.72
N SER A 266 4.73 -43.20 -16.02
CA SER A 266 5.52 -42.41 -16.97
C SER A 266 6.84 -41.87 -16.39
N GLY A 267 7.15 -42.11 -15.11
CA GLY A 267 8.37 -41.62 -14.47
C GLY A 267 8.43 -40.10 -14.28
N LEU A 268 7.27 -39.42 -14.31
CA LEU A 268 7.13 -37.99 -14.04
C LEU A 268 6.82 -37.78 -12.55
N ASP A 269 7.23 -36.63 -11.99
CA ASP A 269 7.01 -36.33 -10.58
C ASP A 269 5.52 -36.06 -10.28
N PRO A 270 4.82 -36.91 -9.49
CA PRO A 270 3.42 -36.72 -9.18
C PRO A 270 3.21 -35.88 -7.91
N ARG A 271 4.27 -35.34 -7.27
CA ARG A 271 4.20 -34.71 -5.93
C ARG A 271 3.06 -33.72 -5.76
N SER A 272 2.93 -32.75 -6.67
CA SER A 272 1.88 -31.73 -6.61
C SER A 272 0.46 -32.32 -6.63
N PHE A 273 0.24 -33.35 -7.46
CA PHE A 273 -1.03 -34.08 -7.55
C PHE A 273 -1.29 -34.94 -6.32
N VAL A 274 -0.25 -35.57 -5.75
CA VAL A 274 -0.35 -36.33 -4.49
C VAL A 274 -0.75 -35.40 -3.33
N VAL A 275 -0.10 -34.24 -3.21
CA VAL A 275 -0.48 -33.24 -2.20
C VAL A 275 -1.92 -32.80 -2.38
N GLU A 276 -2.37 -32.56 -3.62
CA GLU A 276 -3.75 -32.16 -3.89
C GLU A 276 -4.76 -33.24 -3.53
N TYR A 277 -4.48 -34.50 -3.89
CA TYR A 277 -5.31 -35.64 -3.53
C TYR A 277 -5.54 -35.73 -2.02
N HIS A 278 -4.45 -35.62 -1.23
CA HIS A 278 -4.56 -35.61 0.22
C HIS A 278 -5.22 -34.34 0.76
N SER A 279 -5.03 -33.19 0.11
CA SER A 279 -5.64 -31.90 0.48
C SER A 279 -7.17 -31.92 0.38
N LYS A 280 -7.73 -32.50 -0.70
CA LYS A 280 -9.19 -32.63 -0.85
C LYS A 280 -9.83 -33.43 0.28
N ILE A 281 -9.18 -34.50 0.71
CA ILE A 281 -9.65 -35.33 1.82
C ILE A 281 -9.46 -34.61 3.17
N ALA A 282 -8.30 -34.01 3.37
CA ALA A 282 -7.95 -33.29 4.59
C ALA A 282 -8.91 -32.11 4.87
N VAL A 283 -9.17 -31.27 3.87
CA VAL A 283 -10.11 -30.14 3.97
C VAL A 283 -11.53 -30.60 4.27
N ALA A 284 -11.96 -31.74 3.72
CA ALA A 284 -13.25 -32.32 4.04
C ALA A 284 -13.34 -32.77 5.50
N VAL A 285 -12.28 -33.38 6.05
CA VAL A 285 -12.21 -33.83 7.44
C VAL A 285 -12.00 -32.67 8.43
N ALA A 286 -11.52 -31.53 7.96
CA ALA A 286 -11.16 -30.37 8.78
C ALA A 286 -12.28 -29.87 9.68
N ALA A 287 -13.53 -29.82 9.20
CA ALA A 287 -14.66 -29.31 9.98
C ALA A 287 -14.89 -30.14 11.26
N PHE A 288 -14.87 -31.47 11.15
CA PHE A 288 -14.96 -32.35 12.32
C PHE A 288 -13.78 -32.15 13.28
N VAL A 289 -12.55 -32.09 12.77
CA VAL A 289 -11.33 -31.90 13.59
C VAL A 289 -11.36 -30.56 14.33
N PHE A 290 -11.76 -29.49 13.66
CA PHE A 290 -11.85 -28.18 14.27
C PHE A 290 -12.97 -28.12 15.31
N VAL A 291 -14.11 -28.78 15.11
CA VAL A 291 -15.13 -28.88 16.15
C VAL A 291 -14.66 -29.74 17.33
N LEU A 292 -13.89 -30.81 17.07
CA LEU A 292 -13.28 -31.65 18.10
C LEU A 292 -12.31 -30.86 18.99
N PHE A 293 -11.58 -29.92 18.41
CA PHE A 293 -10.71 -29.00 19.14
C PHE A 293 -11.47 -27.84 19.80
N GLY A 294 -12.35 -27.19 19.04
CA GLY A 294 -13.06 -25.99 19.44
C GLY A 294 -14.13 -26.22 20.50
N ALA A 295 -14.78 -27.39 20.52
CA ALA A 295 -15.81 -27.68 21.51
C ALA A 295 -15.26 -27.73 22.95
N PRO A 296 -14.23 -28.54 23.28
CA PRO A 296 -13.66 -28.54 24.63
C PRO A 296 -12.95 -27.22 24.96
N LEU A 297 -12.29 -26.58 24.00
CA LEU A 297 -11.62 -25.29 24.22
C LEU A 297 -12.62 -24.14 24.44
N GLY A 298 -13.73 -24.12 23.70
CA GLY A 298 -14.81 -23.14 23.85
C GLY A 298 -15.51 -23.24 25.19
N LEU A 299 -15.67 -24.45 25.74
CA LEU A 299 -16.15 -24.66 27.12
C LEU A 299 -15.21 -24.03 28.17
N LEU A 300 -13.90 -23.98 27.90
CA LEU A 300 -12.89 -23.40 28.79
C LEU A 300 -12.84 -21.87 28.67
N LEU A 301 -12.78 -21.35 27.45
CA LEU A 301 -12.64 -19.92 27.16
C LEU A 301 -13.95 -19.13 27.27
N GLY A 302 -15.11 -19.77 27.08
CA GLY A 302 -16.44 -19.15 27.13
C GLY A 302 -16.79 -18.53 28.49
N ARG A 303 -16.07 -18.89 29.56
CA ARG A 303 -16.22 -18.29 30.90
C ARG A 303 -15.76 -16.83 30.98
N ARG A 304 -14.97 -16.34 30.02
CA ARG A 304 -14.43 -14.97 29.99
C ARG A 304 -15.31 -13.97 29.22
N GLY A 305 -16.44 -14.40 28.66
CA GLY A 305 -17.42 -13.55 27.97
C GLY A 305 -17.58 -13.86 26.48
N ARG A 306 -18.70 -13.41 25.89
CA ARG A 306 -19.09 -13.72 24.49
C ARG A 306 -18.07 -13.22 23.45
N ALA A 307 -17.58 -11.99 23.62
CA ALA A 307 -16.63 -11.38 22.69
C ALA A 307 -15.26 -12.09 22.67
N ALA A 308 -14.77 -12.53 23.84
CA ALA A 308 -13.51 -13.25 23.94
C ALA A 308 -13.55 -14.60 23.21
N GLY A 309 -14.68 -15.32 23.25
CA GLY A 309 -14.89 -16.55 22.50
C GLY A 309 -14.92 -16.33 20.98
N ALA A 310 -15.55 -15.24 20.53
CA ALA A 310 -15.59 -14.87 19.11
C ALA A 310 -14.18 -14.56 18.56
N ILE A 311 -13.42 -13.73 19.26
CA ILE A 311 -12.05 -13.35 18.87
C ILE A 311 -11.15 -14.59 18.83
N ALA A 312 -11.18 -15.42 19.88
CA ALA A 312 -10.39 -16.64 19.93
C ALA A 312 -10.76 -17.63 18.81
N GLY A 313 -12.06 -17.81 18.54
CA GLY A 313 -12.52 -18.68 17.46
C GLY A 313 -12.06 -18.21 16.07
N PHE A 314 -12.09 -16.89 15.83
CA PHE A 314 -11.61 -16.32 14.56
C PHE A 314 -10.09 -16.45 14.40
N LEU A 315 -9.31 -16.08 15.43
CA LEU A 315 -7.85 -16.18 15.40
C LEU A 315 -7.37 -17.63 15.23
N LEU A 316 -8.00 -18.58 15.92
CA LEU A 316 -7.67 -20.00 15.78
C LEU A 316 -8.03 -20.54 14.39
N ALA A 317 -9.14 -20.08 13.81
CA ALA A 317 -9.50 -20.43 12.44
C ALA A 317 -8.46 -19.89 11.44
N ALA A 318 -8.03 -18.63 11.59
CA ALA A 318 -7.01 -18.03 10.76
C ALA A 318 -5.65 -18.76 10.90
N ALA A 319 -5.22 -19.06 12.13
CA ALA A 319 -3.99 -19.80 12.39
C ALA A 319 -4.02 -21.21 11.77
N ALA A 320 -5.15 -21.92 11.89
CA ALA A 320 -5.29 -23.26 11.31
C ALA A 320 -5.26 -23.24 9.78
N GLN A 321 -5.85 -22.22 9.14
CA GLN A 321 -5.79 -22.02 7.69
C GLN A 321 -4.38 -21.66 7.23
N GLY A 322 -3.69 -20.76 7.94
CA GLY A 322 -2.29 -20.42 7.68
C GLY A 322 -1.39 -21.67 7.74
N MET A 323 -1.50 -22.45 8.81
CA MET A 323 -0.73 -23.70 8.98
C MET A 323 -0.99 -24.70 7.85
N PHE A 324 -2.23 -24.80 7.36
CA PHE A 324 -2.58 -25.65 6.22
C PHE A 324 -1.92 -25.20 4.92
N VAL A 325 -1.93 -23.90 4.61
CA VAL A 325 -1.25 -23.35 3.42
C VAL A 325 0.26 -23.59 3.52
N TRP A 326 0.88 -23.30 4.66
CA TRP A 326 2.31 -23.50 4.88
C TRP A 326 2.73 -24.97 4.73
N ALA A 327 2.02 -25.91 5.39
CA ALA A 327 2.33 -27.33 5.30
C ALA A 327 2.16 -27.89 3.88
N ARG A 328 1.14 -27.43 3.15
CA ARG A 328 0.94 -27.80 1.74
C ARG A 328 2.11 -27.32 0.86
N THR A 329 2.58 -26.09 1.06
CA THR A 329 3.71 -25.52 0.32
C THR A 329 5.01 -26.27 0.60
N LEU A 330 5.30 -26.59 1.86
CA LEU A 330 6.48 -27.40 2.23
C LEU A 330 6.45 -28.79 1.58
N ALA A 331 5.27 -29.41 1.50
CA ALA A 331 5.10 -30.71 0.86
C ALA A 331 5.22 -30.65 -0.67
N GLN A 332 4.73 -29.58 -1.30
CA GLN A 332 4.89 -29.34 -2.73
C GLN A 332 6.36 -29.13 -3.11
N ARG A 333 7.14 -28.48 -2.23
CA ARG A 333 8.59 -28.29 -2.40
C ARG A 333 9.43 -29.53 -2.03
N GLY A 334 8.81 -30.57 -1.50
CA GLY A 334 9.50 -31.82 -1.13
C GLY A 334 10.24 -31.78 0.21
N VAL A 335 10.03 -30.76 1.05
CA VAL A 335 10.62 -30.65 2.40
C VAL A 335 10.04 -31.71 3.33
N ILE A 336 8.74 -31.95 3.22
CA ILE A 336 8.02 -32.99 3.96
C ILE A 336 7.34 -33.97 2.98
N PRO A 337 7.04 -35.22 3.40
CA PRO A 337 6.36 -36.18 2.55
C PRO A 337 5.06 -35.62 1.96
N PRO A 338 4.81 -35.76 0.65
CA PRO A 338 3.63 -35.24 -0.04
C PRO A 338 2.29 -35.63 0.60
N SER A 339 2.24 -36.82 1.20
CA SER A 339 1.06 -37.33 1.90
C SER A 339 0.83 -36.65 3.25
N LEU A 340 1.86 -36.10 3.91
CA LEU A 340 1.75 -35.48 5.24
C LEU A 340 1.41 -33.99 5.18
N GLY A 341 1.79 -33.28 4.10
CA GLY A 341 1.57 -31.84 3.97
C GLY A 341 0.14 -31.39 4.20
N ALA A 342 -0.82 -32.16 3.71
CA ALA A 342 -2.24 -31.87 3.91
C ALA A 342 -2.75 -32.25 5.30
N TRP A 343 -2.13 -33.21 5.99
CA TRP A 343 -2.67 -33.80 7.21
C TRP A 343 -2.09 -33.22 8.50
N ILE A 344 -0.89 -32.65 8.47
CA ILE A 344 -0.20 -32.13 9.67
C ILE A 344 -1.09 -31.20 10.51
N PRO A 345 -1.73 -30.15 9.95
CA PRO A 345 -2.57 -29.26 10.75
C PRO A 345 -3.71 -30.04 11.43
N HIS A 346 -4.37 -30.92 10.68
CA HIS A 346 -5.50 -31.68 11.20
C HIS A 346 -5.09 -32.72 12.24
N LEU A 347 -3.91 -33.31 12.11
CA LEU A 347 -3.36 -34.22 13.12
C LEU A 347 -3.04 -33.47 14.42
N VAL A 348 -2.44 -32.28 14.33
CA VAL A 348 -2.12 -31.44 15.49
C VAL A 348 -3.40 -30.98 16.20
N PHE A 349 -4.33 -30.34 15.48
CA PHE A 349 -5.60 -29.90 16.07
C PHE A 349 -6.45 -31.07 16.57
N GLY A 350 -6.44 -32.20 15.86
CA GLY A 350 -7.16 -33.42 16.25
C GLY A 350 -6.61 -34.03 17.54
N LEU A 351 -5.29 -34.14 17.66
CA LEU A 351 -4.62 -34.65 18.87
C LEU A 351 -4.88 -33.72 20.06
N LEU A 352 -4.71 -32.41 19.87
CA LEU A 352 -5.00 -31.41 20.92
C LEU A 352 -6.47 -31.44 21.34
N GLY A 353 -7.39 -31.55 20.37
CA GLY A 353 -8.82 -31.64 20.65
C GLY A 353 -9.19 -32.89 21.44
N LEU A 354 -8.61 -34.03 21.08
CA LEU A 354 -8.81 -35.29 21.81
C LEU A 354 -8.27 -35.19 23.24
N LEU A 355 -7.06 -34.63 23.41
CA LEU A 355 -6.44 -34.43 24.72
C LEU A 355 -7.29 -33.50 25.60
N LEU A 356 -7.76 -32.38 25.05
CA LEU A 356 -8.66 -31.44 25.74
C LEU A 356 -10.01 -32.09 26.11
N LEU A 357 -10.58 -32.90 25.22
CA LEU A 357 -11.83 -33.60 25.48
C LEU A 357 -11.69 -34.60 26.63
N VAL A 358 -10.60 -35.37 26.68
CA VAL A 358 -10.32 -36.37 27.73
C VAL A 358 -9.98 -35.71 29.07
N THR A 359 -9.37 -34.52 29.05
CA THR A 359 -8.93 -33.80 30.26
C THR A 359 -9.99 -32.86 30.84
N SER A 360 -11.05 -32.54 30.07
CA SER A 360 -12.08 -31.55 30.40
C SER A 360 -12.78 -31.70 31.76
N ASP A 361 -12.89 -32.91 32.32
CA ASP A 361 -13.57 -33.14 33.61
C ASP A 361 -12.65 -32.96 34.85
N ARG A 362 -11.32 -32.87 34.69
CA ARG A 362 -10.36 -32.98 35.82
C ARG A 362 -9.66 -31.68 36.24
N LEU A 363 -9.82 -30.56 35.53
CA LEU A 363 -8.70 -29.62 35.44
C LEU A 363 -9.05 -28.15 35.77
N ARG A 364 -8.51 -27.65 36.90
CA ARG A 364 -8.27 -26.22 37.19
C ARG A 364 -7.01 -25.78 36.41
N LEU A 365 -7.20 -25.27 35.20
CA LEU A 365 -6.15 -24.99 34.20
C LEU A 365 -5.61 -23.55 34.27
N ARG A 366 -4.81 -23.22 35.29
CA ARG A 366 -4.00 -21.98 35.28
C ARG A 366 -2.61 -22.16 34.63
N GLY A 367 -2.13 -23.39 34.42
CA GLY A 367 -0.77 -23.66 33.94
C GLY A 367 -0.61 -24.18 32.50
N LEU A 368 -1.69 -24.41 31.74
CA LEU A 368 -1.62 -25.10 30.43
C LEU A 368 -1.83 -24.17 29.22
N LEU A 369 -2.30 -22.94 29.44
CA LEU A 369 -2.30 -21.86 28.44
C LEU A 369 -0.88 -21.55 27.91
N PRO A 370 0.17 -21.44 28.74
CA PRO A 370 1.53 -21.28 28.23
C PRO A 370 2.04 -22.54 27.52
N PHE A 371 1.62 -23.75 27.93
CA PHE A 371 2.02 -25.00 27.27
C PHE A 371 1.36 -25.21 25.90
N LEU A 372 0.09 -24.81 25.72
CA LEU A 372 -0.59 -24.78 24.42
C LEU A 372 -0.04 -23.69 23.50
N PHE A 373 0.39 -22.56 24.06
CA PHE A 373 1.10 -21.51 23.33
C PHE A 373 2.48 -22.01 22.86
N LEU A 374 3.23 -22.71 23.71
CA LEU A 374 4.50 -23.38 23.38
C LEU A 374 4.37 -24.55 22.40
N LEU A 375 3.17 -25.14 22.21
CA LEU A 375 2.95 -26.23 21.26
C LEU A 375 2.46 -25.73 19.89
N LEU A 376 1.81 -24.56 19.85
CA LEU A 376 1.39 -23.85 18.63
C LEU A 376 2.50 -22.93 18.08
N VAL A 377 3.36 -22.41 18.96
CA VAL A 377 4.57 -21.63 18.65
C VAL A 377 5.82 -22.47 18.96
N GLY A 378 5.69 -23.81 18.94
CA GLY A 378 6.81 -24.69 19.25
C GLY A 378 8.01 -24.32 18.40
N ASP A 379 9.12 -24.01 19.06
CA ASP A 379 10.44 -23.95 18.46
C ASP A 379 10.67 -25.28 17.76
N PHE A 380 10.38 -25.30 16.45
CA PHE A 380 10.85 -26.30 15.52
C PHE A 380 12.35 -26.02 15.24
N SER A 381 13.15 -25.88 16.30
CA SER A 381 14.60 -26.08 16.21
C SER A 381 14.88 -27.59 16.23
N GLY A 382 14.27 -28.33 15.31
CA GLY A 382 14.94 -29.52 14.81
C GLY A 382 16.20 -29.00 14.15
N ALA A 383 17.37 -29.48 14.58
CA ALA A 383 18.71 -29.09 14.11
C ALA A 383 18.62 -28.38 12.76
N ALA A 384 18.70 -27.04 12.81
CA ALA A 384 18.45 -26.24 11.63
C ALA A 384 19.48 -26.70 10.61
N GLY A 385 19.00 -27.33 9.53
CA GLY A 385 19.86 -27.53 8.38
C GLY A 385 20.50 -26.19 8.00
N PRO A 386 21.63 -26.20 7.30
CA PRO A 386 22.33 -24.98 6.95
C PRO A 386 21.36 -23.94 6.37
N PRO A 387 21.51 -22.64 6.71
CA PRO A 387 20.50 -21.59 6.50
C PRO A 387 20.29 -21.25 5.01
N PHE A 388 20.92 -22.01 4.12
CA PHE A 388 20.95 -21.79 2.70
C PHE A 388 19.80 -22.53 2.02
N SER A 389 18.94 -21.79 1.31
CA SER A 389 17.90 -22.32 0.44
C SER A 389 18.49 -23.01 -0.79
N SER A 390 19.62 -22.49 -1.29
CA SER A 390 20.46 -23.15 -2.28
C SER A 390 21.94 -22.88 -2.00
N LEU A 391 22.79 -23.89 -2.22
CA LEU A 391 24.24 -23.78 -2.06
C LEU A 391 24.91 -24.48 -3.24
N ARG A 392 25.72 -23.73 -4.00
CA ARG A 392 26.58 -24.25 -5.06
C ARG A 392 28.01 -23.89 -4.73
N ALA A 393 28.93 -24.82 -4.94
CA ALA A 393 30.35 -24.61 -4.74
C ALA A 393 31.14 -25.50 -5.70
N ASP A 394 32.33 -25.07 -6.08
CA ASP A 394 33.27 -25.90 -6.85
C ASP A 394 33.78 -27.08 -5.99
N GLU A 395 34.01 -26.80 -4.70
CA GLU A 395 34.38 -27.77 -3.68
C GLU A 395 33.58 -27.48 -2.41
N LEU A 396 32.95 -28.50 -1.82
CA LEU A 396 32.16 -28.39 -0.59
C LEU A 396 32.52 -29.51 0.39
N ILE A 397 32.96 -29.12 1.58
CA ILE A 397 33.27 -30.00 2.70
C ILE A 397 32.20 -29.79 3.76
N VAL A 398 31.52 -30.87 4.14
CA VAL A 398 30.48 -30.87 5.17
C VAL A 398 30.97 -31.70 6.34
N THR A 399 31.13 -31.10 7.51
CA THR A 399 31.58 -31.79 8.74
C THR A 399 30.50 -31.72 9.83
N ASP A 400 30.70 -32.52 10.88
CA ASP A 400 29.91 -32.48 12.12
C ASP A 400 28.39 -32.61 11.92
N GLY A 401 27.97 -33.48 11.00
CA GLY A 401 26.55 -33.72 10.75
C GLY A 401 25.84 -32.55 10.06
N ALA A 402 26.57 -31.78 9.25
CA ALA A 402 26.12 -30.56 8.57
C ALA A 402 25.90 -29.36 9.49
N THR A 403 26.63 -29.30 10.60
CA THR A 403 26.71 -28.13 11.50
C THR A 403 27.95 -27.26 11.22
N ALA A 404 28.84 -27.72 10.33
CA ALA A 404 29.95 -26.95 9.79
C ALA A 404 30.12 -27.23 8.29
N LEU A 405 30.28 -26.16 7.51
CA LEU A 405 30.45 -26.17 6.06
C LEU A 405 31.68 -25.36 5.68
N GLU A 406 32.52 -25.89 4.80
CA GLU A 406 33.58 -25.13 4.13
C GLU A 406 33.44 -25.31 2.63
N GLY A 407 33.50 -24.23 1.86
CA GLY A 407 33.42 -24.31 0.40
C GLY A 407 34.30 -23.30 -0.31
N ARG A 408 34.60 -23.58 -1.57
CA ARG A 408 35.33 -22.71 -2.51
C ARG A 408 34.50 -22.43 -3.75
N GLY A 409 34.60 -21.22 -4.29
CA GLY A 409 33.77 -20.77 -5.42
C GLY A 409 32.29 -20.87 -5.09
N VAL A 410 31.90 -20.34 -3.92
CA VAL A 410 30.58 -20.59 -3.33
C VAL A 410 29.58 -19.55 -3.80
N ARG A 411 28.39 -20.02 -4.16
CA ARG A 411 27.18 -19.22 -4.31
C ARG A 411 26.11 -19.78 -3.38
N ALA A 412 25.80 -19.03 -2.34
CA ALA A 412 24.83 -19.37 -1.31
C ALA A 412 23.62 -18.42 -1.41
N GLU A 413 22.42 -18.98 -1.38
CA GLU A 413 21.16 -18.21 -1.35
C GLU A 413 20.49 -18.43 0.01
N PHE A 414 20.13 -17.36 0.69
CA PHE A 414 19.38 -17.40 1.96
C PHE A 414 18.33 -16.28 1.97
N ASP A 415 17.06 -16.67 2.04
CA ASP A 415 15.90 -15.78 1.84
C ASP A 415 15.97 -15.00 0.51
N VAL A 416 16.01 -13.66 0.56
CA VAL A 416 16.15 -12.76 -0.60
C VAL A 416 17.61 -12.42 -0.95
N TYR A 417 18.57 -12.93 -0.17
CA TYR A 417 19.98 -12.60 -0.28
C TYR A 417 20.74 -13.65 -1.07
N VAL A 418 21.69 -13.19 -1.89
CA VAL A 418 22.61 -14.05 -2.63
C VAL A 418 24.03 -13.67 -2.26
N LEU A 419 24.78 -14.61 -1.69
CA LEU A 419 26.18 -14.45 -1.32
C LEU A 419 27.06 -15.27 -2.26
N GLU A 420 27.90 -14.57 -3.04
CA GLU A 420 28.97 -15.17 -3.83
C GLU A 420 30.31 -14.92 -3.14
N ALA A 421 31.16 -15.94 -3.00
CA ALA A 421 32.43 -15.83 -2.29
C ALA A 421 33.50 -16.77 -2.85
N GLU A 422 34.77 -16.35 -2.81
CA GLU A 422 35.89 -17.20 -3.20
C GLU A 422 36.06 -18.37 -2.23
N ALA A 423 35.89 -18.11 -0.93
CA ALA A 423 35.84 -19.11 0.13
C ALA A 423 34.76 -18.75 1.15
N LEU A 424 34.04 -19.77 1.63
CA LEU A 424 32.98 -19.61 2.63
C LEU A 424 33.13 -20.68 3.71
N ARG A 425 33.04 -20.26 4.98
CA ARG A 425 32.92 -21.13 6.15
C ARG A 425 31.64 -20.80 6.88
N ALA A 426 30.75 -21.76 7.06
CA ALA A 426 29.53 -21.60 7.86
C ALA A 426 29.54 -22.57 9.03
N ARG A 427 29.22 -22.09 10.23
CA ARG A 427 29.17 -22.90 11.46
C ARG A 427 27.93 -22.58 12.27
N GLU A 428 27.26 -23.61 12.76
CA GLU A 428 26.18 -23.48 13.73
C GLU A 428 26.75 -23.17 15.13
N GLU A 429 26.22 -22.12 15.74
CA GLU A 429 26.52 -21.62 17.08
C GLU A 429 25.24 -21.57 17.92
N ALA A 430 25.35 -21.31 19.23
CA ALA A 430 24.20 -21.33 20.14
C ALA A 430 23.11 -20.30 19.80
N GLU A 431 23.48 -19.20 19.14
CA GLU A 431 22.57 -18.12 18.77
C GLU A 431 22.17 -18.14 17.28
N GLY A 432 22.58 -19.16 16.51
CA GLY A 432 22.25 -19.32 15.10
C GLY A 432 23.45 -19.75 14.25
N TRP A 433 23.61 -19.21 13.03
CA TRP A 433 24.70 -19.57 12.12
C TRP A 433 25.67 -18.41 11.91
N SER A 434 26.96 -18.68 12.08
CA SER A 434 28.04 -17.75 11.72
C SER A 434 28.62 -18.12 10.36
N VAL A 435 28.52 -17.21 9.39
CA VAL A 435 29.00 -17.39 8.01
C VAL A 435 30.13 -16.40 7.74
N VAL A 436 31.34 -16.92 7.54
CA VAL A 436 32.54 -16.16 7.19
C VAL A 436 32.84 -16.35 5.72
N ALA A 437 32.97 -15.27 4.96
CA ALA A 437 33.21 -15.27 3.53
C ALA A 437 34.40 -14.37 3.16
N GLU A 438 35.29 -14.89 2.31
CA GLU A 438 36.44 -14.17 1.75
C GLU A 438 36.17 -13.80 0.29
N GLY A 439 36.52 -12.58 -0.10
CA GLY A 439 36.23 -12.07 -1.45
C GLY A 439 34.72 -12.10 -1.76
N ALA A 440 33.92 -11.59 -0.82
CA ALA A 440 32.47 -11.74 -0.81
C ALA A 440 31.76 -10.67 -1.65
N LEU A 441 30.74 -11.08 -2.40
CA LEU A 441 29.72 -10.25 -3.03
C LEU A 441 28.35 -10.67 -2.46
N LEU A 442 27.77 -9.81 -1.63
CA LEU A 442 26.42 -9.97 -1.10
C LEU A 442 25.46 -9.11 -1.93
N LEU A 443 24.52 -9.77 -2.61
CA LEU A 443 23.43 -9.13 -3.34
C LEU A 443 22.21 -9.03 -2.41
N THR A 444 21.68 -7.82 -2.28
CA THR A 444 20.49 -7.49 -1.49
C THR A 444 19.40 -6.92 -2.42
N PRO A 445 18.13 -6.88 -2.00
CA PRO A 445 17.08 -6.23 -2.79
C PRO A 445 17.38 -4.76 -3.12
N ASP A 446 18.06 -4.06 -2.21
CA ASP A 446 18.30 -2.62 -2.27
C ASP A 446 19.71 -2.24 -2.77
N GLY A 447 20.52 -3.22 -3.19
CA GLY A 447 21.91 -2.96 -3.60
C GLY A 447 22.86 -4.15 -3.59
N ASP A 448 24.14 -3.88 -3.88
CA ASP A 448 25.23 -4.85 -3.81
C ASP A 448 26.32 -4.42 -2.83
N LEU A 449 26.87 -5.38 -2.09
CA LEU A 449 27.97 -5.18 -1.14
C LEU A 449 29.11 -6.12 -1.48
N ARG A 450 30.26 -5.56 -1.86
CA ARG A 450 31.52 -6.27 -2.03
C ARG A 450 32.39 -6.05 -0.80
N ALA A 451 33.02 -7.10 -0.28
CA ALA A 451 33.91 -7.00 0.86
C ALA A 451 35.08 -7.97 0.71
N SER A 452 36.28 -7.56 1.14
CA SER A 452 37.42 -8.49 1.20
C SER A 452 37.19 -9.61 2.21
N HIS A 453 36.59 -9.28 3.35
CA HIS A 453 36.21 -10.24 4.39
C HIS A 453 34.87 -9.83 4.99
N LEU A 454 33.91 -10.77 5.00
CA LEU A 454 32.53 -10.58 5.43
C LEU A 454 32.15 -11.65 6.45
N VAL A 455 31.52 -11.25 7.56
CA VAL A 455 30.93 -12.17 8.54
C VAL A 455 29.46 -11.86 8.69
N ALA A 456 28.60 -12.81 8.30
CA ALA A 456 27.16 -12.73 8.49
C ALA A 456 26.73 -13.64 9.64
N GLN A 457 26.01 -13.08 10.60
CA GLN A 457 25.31 -13.82 11.64
C GLN A 457 23.86 -14.00 11.20
N LEU A 458 23.37 -15.24 11.27
CA LEU A 458 21.99 -15.58 10.96
C LEU A 458 21.32 -16.18 12.19
N SER A 459 20.05 -15.86 12.41
CA SER A 459 19.24 -16.45 13.46
C SER A 459 19.01 -17.95 13.23
N PRO A 460 18.53 -18.70 14.23
CA PRO A 460 18.16 -20.11 14.05
C PRO A 460 17.09 -20.34 12.96
N ALA A 461 16.32 -19.30 12.61
CA ALA A 461 15.33 -19.32 11.54
C ALA A 461 15.94 -19.07 10.15
N GLY A 462 17.24 -18.77 10.05
CA GLY A 462 17.95 -18.44 8.80
C GLY A 462 17.82 -16.98 8.36
N GLU A 463 17.33 -16.10 9.24
CA GLU A 463 17.24 -14.66 8.98
C GLU A 463 18.53 -13.94 9.36
N LEU A 464 18.98 -12.96 8.57
CA LEU A 464 20.12 -12.12 8.92
C LEU A 464 19.89 -11.38 10.24
N SER A 465 20.88 -11.40 11.13
CA SER A 465 20.90 -10.63 12.38
C SER A 465 21.97 -9.54 12.35
N SER A 466 23.17 -9.83 11.84
CA SER A 466 24.19 -8.82 11.58
C SER A 466 25.13 -9.22 10.45
N VAL A 467 25.72 -8.22 9.78
CA VAL A 467 26.76 -8.39 8.77
C VAL A 467 27.89 -7.44 9.09
N THR A 468 29.08 -7.98 9.34
CA THR A 468 30.30 -7.17 9.43
C THR A 468 31.11 -7.33 8.16
N ALA A 469 31.65 -6.23 7.65
CA ALA A 469 32.43 -6.21 6.43
C ALA A 469 33.70 -5.37 6.61
N SER A 470 34.80 -5.82 6.03
CA SER A 470 36.05 -5.07 5.96
C SER A 470 36.50 -4.91 4.51
N GLY A 471 37.11 -3.77 4.20
CA GLY A 471 37.51 -3.39 2.85
C GLY A 471 36.32 -3.45 1.89
N PHE A 472 35.23 -2.75 2.24
CA PHE A 472 33.94 -2.91 1.57
C PHE A 472 33.65 -1.79 0.58
N SER A 473 32.87 -2.11 -0.45
CA SER A 473 32.39 -1.17 -1.45
C SER A 473 31.08 -1.66 -2.04
N GLY A 474 30.25 -0.76 -2.53
CA GLY A 474 28.94 -1.15 -3.05
C GLY A 474 28.11 0.01 -3.55
N ALA A 475 26.91 -0.32 -3.99
CA ALA A 475 25.87 0.63 -4.34
C ALA A 475 24.59 0.28 -3.57
N SER A 476 23.87 1.30 -3.08
CA SER A 476 22.56 1.13 -2.47
C SER A 476 21.59 2.19 -2.96
N SER A 477 20.33 1.83 -3.21
CA SER A 477 19.27 2.77 -3.56
C SER A 477 18.49 3.24 -2.34
N PHE A 478 18.15 4.53 -2.29
CA PHE A 478 17.27 5.09 -1.27
C PHE A 478 16.35 6.15 -1.87
N ARG A 479 15.23 6.45 -1.20
CA ARG A 479 14.29 7.48 -1.66
C ARG A 479 14.75 8.87 -1.19
N GLY A 480 15.25 9.67 -2.12
CA GLY A 480 15.50 11.10 -1.91
C GLY A 480 14.21 11.94 -1.94
N PRO A 481 14.30 13.24 -1.62
CA PRO A 481 13.15 14.14 -1.58
C PRO A 481 12.49 14.37 -2.96
N GLU A 482 13.20 14.12 -4.06
CA GLU A 482 12.68 14.31 -5.41
C GLU A 482 12.53 13.02 -6.22
N LYS A 483 13.45 12.07 -6.04
CA LYS A 483 13.54 10.82 -6.79
C LYS A 483 14.26 9.76 -5.98
N GLU A 484 14.25 8.54 -6.50
CA GLU A 484 15.14 7.48 -6.05
C GLU A 484 16.59 7.84 -6.39
N GLU A 485 17.48 7.73 -5.41
CA GLU A 485 18.90 8.09 -5.50
C GLU A 485 19.74 6.84 -5.23
N THR A 486 20.87 6.72 -5.93
CA THR A 486 21.84 5.65 -5.70
C THR A 486 23.03 6.21 -4.94
N LEU A 487 23.36 5.62 -3.81
CA LEU A 487 24.54 5.91 -3.00
C LEU A 487 25.66 4.92 -3.34
N LEU A 488 26.77 5.41 -3.88
CA LEU A 488 28.00 4.65 -4.01
C LEU A 488 28.86 4.88 -2.77
N PHE A 489 29.38 3.81 -2.18
CA PHE A 489 30.16 3.88 -0.96
C PHE A 489 31.39 2.96 -0.99
N PHE A 490 32.41 3.37 -0.24
CA PHE A 490 33.63 2.61 0.06
C PHE A 490 33.97 2.83 1.53
N GLY A 491 34.36 1.79 2.26
CA GLY A 491 34.77 1.93 3.65
C GLY A 491 35.77 0.87 4.11
N GLU A 492 36.42 1.14 5.25
CA GLU A 492 37.44 0.25 5.81
C GLU A 492 36.82 -0.87 6.64
N GLN A 493 35.87 -0.52 7.52
CA GLN A 493 35.16 -1.44 8.41
C GLN A 493 33.73 -0.99 8.58
N GLY A 494 32.77 -1.91 8.59
CA GLY A 494 31.37 -1.60 8.82
C GLY A 494 30.59 -2.79 9.37
N GLU A 495 29.49 -2.48 10.02
CA GLU A 495 28.53 -3.41 10.60
C GLU A 495 27.11 -2.97 10.21
N ALA A 496 26.33 -3.90 9.69
CA ALA A 496 24.90 -3.75 9.45
C ALA A 496 24.13 -4.66 10.41
N GLN A 497 23.14 -4.10 11.09
CA GLN A 497 22.30 -4.80 12.07
C GLN A 497 20.88 -4.95 11.52
N PHE A 498 20.32 -6.14 11.72
CA PHE A 498 19.02 -6.54 11.20
C PHE A 498 18.12 -7.01 12.34
N THR A 499 16.81 -6.79 12.20
CA THR A 499 15.80 -7.32 13.13
C THR A 499 14.66 -7.94 12.33
N SER A 500 14.46 -9.24 12.48
CA SER A 500 13.49 -10.02 11.69
C SER A 500 13.74 -9.92 10.17
N GLY A 501 15.00 -9.89 9.75
CA GLY A 501 15.42 -9.75 8.35
C GLY A 501 15.42 -8.32 7.79
N GLU A 502 14.86 -7.33 8.48
CA GLU A 502 14.88 -5.92 8.04
C GLU A 502 16.11 -5.18 8.56
N LEU A 503 16.73 -4.34 7.72
CA LEU A 503 17.89 -3.52 8.09
C LEU A 503 17.46 -2.42 9.08
N VAL A 504 18.09 -2.39 10.26
CA VAL A 504 17.76 -1.43 11.33
C VAL A 504 18.83 -0.34 11.45
N ARG A 505 20.10 -0.70 11.30
CA ARG A 505 21.22 0.23 11.49
C ARG A 505 22.42 -0.21 10.68
N VAL A 506 23.15 0.74 10.11
CA VAL A 506 24.47 0.53 9.51
C VAL A 506 25.44 1.48 10.18
N GLU A 507 26.55 0.97 10.69
CA GLU A 507 27.66 1.73 11.23
C GLU A 507 28.92 1.43 10.41
N ALA A 508 29.69 2.45 10.08
CA ALA A 508 30.90 2.27 9.29
C ALA A 508 31.97 3.32 9.58
N HIS A 509 33.23 2.94 9.34
CA HIS A 509 34.42 3.72 9.61
C HIS A 509 35.26 3.95 8.34
N GLY A 510 35.85 5.14 8.24
CA GLY A 510 36.69 5.52 7.10
C GLY A 510 35.94 5.51 5.77
N VAL A 511 34.71 6.03 5.77
CA VAL A 511 33.79 5.91 4.65
C VAL A 511 33.95 7.06 3.67
N ARG A 512 33.94 6.74 2.38
CA ARG A 512 33.81 7.70 1.29
C ARG A 512 32.55 7.38 0.52
N PHE A 513 31.71 8.38 0.27
CA PHE A 513 30.45 8.19 -0.43
C PHE A 513 30.11 9.33 -1.38
N THR A 514 29.30 9.01 -2.39
CA THR A 514 28.76 9.96 -3.37
C THR A 514 27.45 9.43 -3.92
N THR A 515 26.51 10.30 -4.32
CA THR A 515 25.33 9.87 -5.09
C THR A 515 25.54 9.95 -6.60
N CYS A 516 26.79 10.21 -7.02
CA CYS A 516 27.15 10.25 -8.41
C CYS A 516 27.31 8.84 -9.00
N PRO A 517 27.06 8.65 -10.31
CA PRO A 517 27.11 7.32 -10.93
C PRO A 517 28.48 6.63 -10.90
N CYS A 518 29.58 7.36 -10.66
CA CYS A 518 30.92 6.79 -10.55
C CYS A 518 31.84 7.65 -9.68
N PHE A 519 32.74 7.02 -8.92
CA PHE A 519 33.71 7.72 -8.06
C PHE A 519 34.81 8.47 -8.82
N SER A 520 35.31 7.90 -9.93
CA SER A 520 36.48 8.45 -10.66
C SER A 520 36.22 9.81 -11.32
N ALA A 521 34.95 10.11 -11.64
CA ALA A 521 34.52 11.37 -12.22
C ALA A 521 33.43 12.06 -11.38
N ALA A 522 33.30 11.70 -10.09
CA ALA A 522 32.30 12.30 -9.21
C ALA A 522 32.57 13.80 -9.04
N PRO A 523 31.63 14.68 -9.41
CA PRO A 523 31.73 16.11 -9.14
C PRO A 523 31.86 16.43 -7.65
N TYR A 524 31.39 15.55 -6.77
CA TYR A 524 31.61 15.67 -5.34
C TYR A 524 31.80 14.30 -4.67
N ILE A 525 32.61 14.29 -3.61
CA ILE A 525 32.85 13.13 -2.74
C ILE A 525 32.79 13.63 -1.30
N VAL A 526 32.12 12.88 -0.44
CA VAL A 526 32.11 13.11 1.00
C VAL A 526 32.95 12.02 1.66
N GLU A 527 33.94 12.43 2.43
CA GLU A 527 34.74 11.53 3.26
C GLU A 527 34.33 11.73 4.72
N ALA A 528 34.13 10.64 5.47
CA ALA A 528 33.68 10.65 6.85
C ALA A 528 34.50 9.67 7.69
N SER A 529 34.89 10.07 8.91
CA SER A 529 35.62 9.17 9.81
C SER A 529 34.70 8.11 10.42
N GLN A 530 33.45 8.48 10.68
CA GLN A 530 32.37 7.61 11.14
C GLN A 530 31.10 7.95 10.36
N PHE A 531 30.38 6.93 9.94
CA PHE A 531 29.11 7.00 9.22
C PHE A 531 28.12 6.08 9.91
N GLU A 532 26.90 6.57 10.10
CA GLU A 532 25.81 5.82 10.69
C GLU A 532 24.54 6.10 9.88
N LEU A 533 23.82 5.05 9.53
CA LEU A 533 22.58 5.11 8.76
C LEU A 533 21.51 4.30 9.49
N VAL A 534 20.40 4.96 9.82
CA VAL A 534 19.18 4.33 10.31
C VAL A 534 18.13 4.48 9.22
N PRO A 535 17.76 3.38 8.52
CA PRO A 535 16.83 3.43 7.38
C PRO A 535 15.52 4.16 7.73
N GLU A 536 15.00 4.93 6.77
CA GLU A 536 13.78 5.76 6.90
C GLU A 536 13.78 6.80 8.03
N GLN A 537 14.91 6.97 8.73
CA GLN A 537 15.03 7.92 9.84
C GLN A 537 16.13 8.95 9.59
N TRP A 538 17.40 8.54 9.71
CA TRP A 538 18.52 9.49 9.73
C TRP A 538 19.78 8.93 9.08
N LEU A 539 20.52 9.82 8.40
CA LEU A 539 21.91 9.64 8.02
C LEU A 539 22.76 10.56 8.90
N TYR A 540 23.78 9.99 9.53
CA TYR A 540 24.71 10.70 10.41
C TYR A 540 26.16 10.42 10.00
N ALA A 541 26.98 11.45 9.96
CA ALA A 541 28.40 11.32 9.65
C ALA A 541 29.24 12.26 10.53
N ARG A 542 30.44 11.83 10.91
CA ARG A 542 31.38 12.62 11.72
C ARG A 542 32.63 12.99 10.95
N SER A 543 33.15 14.17 11.30
CA SER A 543 34.38 14.75 10.74
C SER A 543 34.39 14.67 9.21
N ILE A 544 33.34 15.22 8.58
CA ILE A 544 33.20 15.11 7.15
C ILE A 544 34.08 16.13 6.42
N VAL A 545 34.69 15.68 5.33
CA VAL A 545 35.38 16.54 4.37
C VAL A 545 34.63 16.43 3.06
N VAL A 546 34.10 17.56 2.58
CA VAL A 546 33.40 17.61 1.30
C VAL A 546 34.37 18.10 0.24
N THR A 547 34.63 17.25 -0.75
CA THR A 547 35.45 17.57 -1.92
C THR A 547 34.54 17.82 -3.10
N SER A 548 34.72 18.93 -3.81
CA SER A 548 33.99 19.28 -5.04
C SER A 548 34.98 19.55 -6.16
N PHE A 549 34.83 18.88 -7.31
CA PHE A 549 35.76 18.92 -8.44
C PHE A 549 37.22 18.68 -8.05
N GLY A 550 37.46 17.81 -7.07
CA GLY A 550 38.80 17.50 -6.54
C GLY A 550 39.36 18.53 -5.56
N ILE A 551 38.61 19.60 -5.25
CA ILE A 551 39.01 20.65 -4.30
C ILE A 551 38.24 20.47 -2.99
N PRO A 552 38.91 20.38 -1.82
CA PRO A 552 38.22 20.34 -0.53
C PRO A 552 37.53 21.68 -0.28
N VAL A 553 36.20 21.68 -0.19
CA VAL A 553 35.39 22.89 0.00
C VAL A 553 35.33 23.30 1.47
N GLY A 554 35.31 22.32 2.37
CA GLY A 554 35.28 22.56 3.80
C GLY A 554 35.25 21.28 4.62
N TRP A 555 35.60 21.44 5.89
CA TRP A 555 35.47 20.42 6.92
C TRP A 555 34.26 20.77 7.80
N LEU A 556 33.43 19.77 8.11
CA LEU A 556 32.35 19.89 9.07
C LEU A 556 32.52 18.83 10.18
N PRO A 557 32.36 19.21 11.46
CA PRO A 557 32.54 18.27 12.58
C PRO A 557 31.54 17.11 12.57
N PHE A 558 30.34 17.33 12.05
CA PHE A 558 29.31 16.32 11.88
C PHE A 558 28.42 16.72 10.68
N TYR A 559 27.63 15.79 10.18
CA TYR A 559 26.54 16.02 9.23
C TYR A 559 25.40 15.10 9.60
N ALA A 560 24.18 15.61 9.57
CA ALA A 560 22.98 14.84 9.84
C ALA A 560 21.89 15.24 8.85
N ALA A 561 21.18 14.26 8.29
CA ALA A 561 20.06 14.48 7.41
C ALA A 561 18.95 13.49 7.76
N ARG A 562 17.70 13.96 7.76
CA ARG A 562 16.53 13.07 7.85
C ARG A 562 16.28 12.49 6.46
N LEU A 563 16.14 11.18 6.36
CA LEU A 563 15.83 10.54 5.08
C LEU A 563 14.38 10.84 4.68
N GLY A 564 14.13 11.17 3.40
CA GLY A 564 12.80 11.49 2.88
C GLY A 564 12.32 12.94 3.05
N GLU A 565 13.04 13.79 3.79
CA GLU A 565 12.76 15.23 3.95
C GLU A 565 13.93 16.09 3.42
N GLU A 566 13.73 17.41 3.31
CA GLU A 566 14.80 18.33 2.90
C GLU A 566 15.92 18.40 3.94
N GLY A 567 17.15 18.18 3.48
CA GLY A 567 18.34 18.13 4.33
C GLY A 567 18.98 19.49 4.57
N PHE A 568 20.05 19.50 5.37
CA PHE A 568 20.92 20.67 5.48
C PHE A 568 21.90 20.70 4.29
N PRO A 569 22.22 21.89 3.76
CA PRO A 569 23.04 22.03 2.57
C PRO A 569 24.49 21.71 2.91
N LEU A 570 25.12 20.87 2.10
CA LEU A 570 26.54 20.53 2.25
C LEU A 570 27.47 21.69 1.87
N PHE A 571 26.98 22.62 1.05
CA PHE A 571 27.76 23.72 0.49
C PHE A 571 27.25 25.08 0.97
N PRO A 572 28.13 26.07 1.16
CA PRO A 572 27.71 27.44 1.38
C PRO A 572 27.08 28.05 0.12
N GLU A 573 26.07 28.88 0.33
CA GLU A 573 25.43 29.71 -0.70
C GLU A 573 26.11 31.08 -0.73
N VAL A 574 26.39 31.60 -1.93
CA VAL A 574 27.00 32.92 -2.11
C VAL A 574 26.11 33.74 -3.02
N GLY A 575 25.93 35.02 -2.73
CA GLY A 575 25.23 35.89 -3.64
C GLY A 575 25.53 37.35 -3.39
N TRP A 576 24.81 38.19 -4.11
CA TRP A 576 24.83 39.63 -4.02
C TRP A 576 23.38 40.08 -3.83
N THR A 577 23.09 40.91 -2.83
CA THR A 577 21.76 41.49 -2.64
C THR A 577 21.88 42.92 -2.15
N ARG A 578 21.10 43.82 -2.73
CA ARG A 578 21.01 45.26 -2.38
C ARG A 578 22.36 45.99 -2.31
N GLY A 579 23.33 45.59 -3.14
CA GLY A 579 24.65 46.23 -3.17
C GLY A 579 25.74 45.52 -2.35
N ASP A 580 25.38 44.49 -1.57
CA ASP A 580 26.32 43.74 -0.74
C ASP A 580 26.45 42.28 -1.18
N LEU A 581 27.69 41.77 -1.17
CA LEU A 581 27.94 40.33 -1.19
C LEU A 581 27.36 39.70 0.08
N PHE A 582 26.82 38.49 -0.01
CA PHE A 582 26.47 37.66 1.14
C PHE A 582 27.04 36.25 0.98
N LEU A 583 27.47 35.69 2.11
CA LEU A 583 27.82 34.28 2.26
C LEU A 583 26.85 33.69 3.28
N ARG A 584 26.03 32.74 2.86
CA ARG A 584 25.14 31.99 3.74
C ARG A 584 25.65 30.59 3.90
N TRP A 585 25.86 30.17 5.14
CA TRP A 585 26.24 28.78 5.43
C TRP A 585 25.44 28.25 6.60
N ALA A 586 24.89 27.05 6.44
CA ALA A 586 24.21 26.31 7.50
C ALA A 586 25.16 25.23 8.02
N ILE A 587 25.72 25.48 9.19
CA ILE A 587 26.59 24.53 9.87
C ILE A 587 25.66 23.61 10.65
N PRO A 588 25.59 22.30 10.36
CA PRO A 588 24.73 21.39 11.10
C PRO A 588 25.08 21.37 12.61
N TRP A 589 24.32 20.63 13.42
CA TRP A 589 24.68 20.17 14.77
C TRP A 589 23.78 19.01 15.17
N ALA A 590 24.22 18.20 16.12
CA ALA A 590 23.45 17.07 16.63
C ALA A 590 23.71 16.89 18.14
N PHE A 591 22.65 16.59 18.89
CA PHE A 591 22.69 16.19 20.28
C PHE A 591 22.03 14.82 20.42
N GLY A 592 22.86 13.77 20.43
CA GLY A 592 22.40 12.38 20.43
C GLY A 592 21.71 11.99 19.12
N GLU A 593 20.96 10.89 19.15
CA GLU A 593 20.28 10.32 17.97
C GLU A 593 18.93 11.02 17.66
N GLY A 594 18.39 11.82 18.58
CA GLY A 594 17.01 12.34 18.48
C GLY A 594 16.84 13.83 18.24
N LEU A 595 17.91 14.64 18.25
CA LEU A 595 17.85 16.09 18.05
C LEU A 595 19.00 16.54 17.14
N VAL A 596 18.66 16.97 15.93
CA VAL A 596 19.62 17.51 14.96
C VAL A 596 19.21 18.91 14.55
N GLY A 597 20.11 19.65 13.94
CA GLY A 597 19.81 21.01 13.52
C GLY A 597 20.90 21.61 12.65
N ALA A 598 20.75 22.90 12.39
CA ALA A 598 21.81 23.70 11.80
C ALA A 598 21.80 25.11 12.39
N VAL A 599 22.99 25.63 12.68
CA VAL A 599 23.22 27.05 12.91
C VAL A 599 23.58 27.67 11.56
N GLY A 600 22.66 28.44 11.00
CA GLY A 600 22.87 29.20 9.79
C GLY A 600 23.42 30.58 10.07
N ILE A 601 24.40 31.03 9.30
CA ILE A 601 24.92 32.40 9.36
C ILE A 601 24.85 32.97 7.95
N THR A 602 24.14 34.08 7.77
CA THR A 602 24.22 34.90 6.55
C THR A 602 25.11 36.10 6.84
N TRP A 603 26.34 36.06 6.34
CA TRP A 603 27.34 37.10 6.53
C TRP A 603 27.40 38.05 5.33
N TYR A 604 27.33 39.35 5.58
CA TYR A 604 27.45 40.41 4.60
C TYR A 604 28.81 41.11 4.78
N PRO A 605 29.85 40.81 3.98
CA PRO A 605 31.19 41.34 4.22
C PRO A 605 31.27 42.85 4.07
N GLY A 606 30.47 43.43 3.16
CA GLY A 606 30.47 44.87 2.88
C GLY A 606 30.04 45.73 4.07
N THR A 607 29.09 45.23 4.87
CA THR A 607 28.55 45.93 6.05
C THR A 607 29.03 45.36 7.37
N GLY A 608 29.70 44.20 7.36
CA GLY A 608 30.06 43.46 8.57
C GLY A 608 28.84 42.85 9.29
N ARG A 609 27.64 42.93 8.72
CA ARG A 609 26.41 42.38 9.28
C ARG A 609 26.43 40.86 9.20
N ALA A 610 25.98 40.20 10.27
CA ALA A 610 25.76 38.76 10.29
C ALA A 610 24.36 38.47 10.81
N ASP A 611 23.55 37.80 10.00
CA ASP A 611 22.20 37.38 10.36
C ASP A 611 22.22 35.90 10.75
N PRO A 612 22.12 35.59 12.06
CA PRO A 612 22.09 34.21 12.54
C PRO A 612 20.71 33.60 12.31
N SER A 613 20.69 32.29 12.10
CA SER A 613 19.50 31.46 12.06
C SER A 613 19.77 30.15 12.76
N LEU A 614 18.74 29.55 13.33
CA LEU A 614 18.82 28.26 14.00
C LEU A 614 17.68 27.41 13.48
N ARG A 615 18.00 26.21 13.02
CA ARG A 615 17.02 25.15 12.75
C ARG A 615 17.31 23.99 13.68
N ALA A 616 16.27 23.38 14.23
CA ALA A 616 16.34 22.13 14.98
C ALA A 616 15.19 21.22 14.55
N LEU A 617 15.45 19.92 14.52
CA LEU A 617 14.54 18.85 14.11
C LEU A 617 14.69 17.72 15.11
N TRP A 618 13.56 17.17 15.56
CA TRP A 618 13.49 15.97 16.39
C TRP A 618 12.30 15.12 15.94
N GLU A 619 12.17 13.91 16.49
CA GLU A 619 11.17 12.91 16.09
C GLU A 619 9.74 13.50 15.95
N ASN A 620 9.35 14.36 16.89
CA ASN A 620 7.99 14.89 16.98
C ASN A 620 7.92 16.41 16.79
N GLY A 621 8.87 17.05 16.10
CA GLY A 621 8.77 18.49 15.87
C GLY A 621 9.96 19.17 15.21
N SER A 622 9.80 20.47 14.97
CA SER A 622 10.78 21.33 14.34
C SER A 622 10.81 22.71 15.00
N LEU A 623 11.96 23.36 14.93
CA LEU A 623 12.18 24.73 15.36
C LEU A 623 12.93 25.45 14.26
N ALA A 624 12.45 26.62 13.86
CA ALA A 624 13.14 27.53 12.95
C ALA A 624 13.13 28.95 13.51
N LEU A 625 14.31 29.49 13.76
CA LEU A 625 14.53 30.83 14.29
C LEU A 625 15.39 31.62 13.31
N THR A 626 14.96 32.84 12.99
CA THR A 626 15.70 33.85 12.23
C THR A 626 15.59 35.19 12.98
N PRO A 627 16.28 36.26 12.55
CA PRO A 627 16.17 37.55 13.22
C PRO A 627 14.77 38.17 13.14
N SER A 628 13.93 37.75 12.19
CA SER A 628 12.59 38.30 11.95
C SER A 628 11.46 37.29 12.13
N SER A 629 11.76 36.02 12.39
CA SER A 629 10.76 34.97 12.53
C SER A 629 11.15 33.90 13.55
N PHE A 630 10.17 33.39 14.25
CA PHE A 630 10.26 32.19 15.08
C PHE A 630 9.10 31.26 14.69
N ALA A 631 9.42 30.02 14.36
CA ALA A 631 8.46 28.97 14.09
C ALA A 631 8.83 27.75 14.94
N LEU A 632 7.87 27.20 15.66
CA LEU A 632 8.01 25.99 16.46
C LEU A 632 6.82 25.09 16.17
N GLU A 633 7.07 23.90 15.70
CA GLU A 633 6.07 22.87 15.47
C GLU A 633 6.42 21.66 16.33
N PHE A 634 5.42 21.07 16.96
CA PHE A 634 5.62 19.94 17.84
C PHE A 634 4.36 19.09 17.90
N SER A 635 4.53 17.82 18.17
CA SER A 635 3.45 16.85 18.27
C SER A 635 3.76 15.85 19.37
N GLY A 636 2.73 15.13 19.79
CA GLY A 636 2.87 14.11 20.80
C GLY A 636 1.55 13.41 21.05
N GLY A 637 1.56 12.48 22.00
CA GLY A 637 0.37 11.70 22.34
C GLY A 637 0.71 10.23 22.54
N ARG A 638 -0.17 9.51 23.23
CA ARG A 638 0.00 8.08 23.51
C ARG A 638 -1.31 7.35 23.27
N GLY A 639 -1.31 6.35 22.40
CA GLY A 639 -2.54 5.60 22.04
C GLY A 639 -3.56 6.50 21.35
N ASP A 640 -4.81 6.48 21.83
CA ASP A 640 -5.97 7.17 21.23
C ASP A 640 -6.07 8.68 21.56
N ALA A 641 -4.93 9.33 21.81
CA ALA A 641 -4.88 10.75 22.22
C ALA A 641 -3.74 11.56 21.55
N PRO A 642 -3.67 11.62 20.21
CA PRO A 642 -2.67 12.43 19.51
C PRO A 642 -2.98 13.92 19.61
N TRP A 643 -1.93 14.74 19.68
CA TRP A 643 -2.01 16.19 19.69
C TRP A 643 -0.86 16.82 18.92
N THR A 644 -1.08 18.02 18.41
CA THR A 644 -0.14 18.83 17.65
C THR A 644 -0.18 20.26 18.14
N GLY A 645 0.95 20.95 18.07
CA GLY A 645 1.12 22.34 18.46
C GLY A 645 2.01 23.07 17.45
N ALA A 646 1.67 24.32 17.19
CA ALA A 646 2.41 25.21 16.32
C ALA A 646 2.48 26.61 16.94
N LEU A 647 3.61 27.27 16.79
CA LEU A 647 3.84 28.64 17.24
C LEU A 647 4.60 29.38 16.16
N HIS A 648 3.95 30.34 15.51
CA HIS A 648 4.51 31.17 14.46
C HIS A 648 4.48 32.63 14.90
N LEU A 649 5.67 33.23 14.99
CA LEU A 649 5.87 34.61 15.39
C LEU A 649 6.71 35.32 14.31
N THR A 650 6.16 36.37 13.73
CA THR A 650 6.83 37.28 12.80
C THR A 650 6.60 38.73 13.24
N SER A 651 7.08 39.70 12.47
CA SER A 651 6.77 41.12 12.72
C SER A 651 5.29 41.45 12.56
N THR A 652 4.56 40.72 11.72
CA THR A 652 3.17 41.00 11.32
C THR A 652 2.17 39.92 11.76
N THR A 653 2.65 38.82 12.35
CA THR A 653 1.81 37.69 12.72
C THR A 653 2.29 37.11 14.03
N ARG A 654 1.36 36.88 14.96
CA ARG A 654 1.63 36.07 16.14
C ARG A 654 0.51 35.08 16.27
N GLN A 655 0.84 33.80 16.19
CA GLN A 655 -0.12 32.72 16.18
C GLN A 655 0.44 31.54 16.95
N ALA A 656 -0.36 30.98 17.84
CA ALA A 656 -0.09 29.78 18.60
C ALA A 656 -1.33 28.90 18.53
N ASP A 657 -1.18 27.70 18.00
CA ASP A 657 -2.24 26.73 17.84
C ASP A 657 -1.85 25.45 18.56
N LEU A 658 -2.80 24.87 19.28
CA LEU A 658 -2.67 23.55 19.88
C LEU A 658 -3.94 22.79 19.57
N SER A 659 -3.84 21.59 19.03
CA SER A 659 -5.01 20.78 18.68
C SER A 659 -4.78 19.31 18.98
N GLY A 660 -5.85 18.54 19.13
CA GLY A 660 -5.73 17.11 19.32
C GLY A 660 -7.06 16.40 19.21
N ASP A 661 -6.98 15.07 19.29
CA ASP A 661 -8.13 14.18 19.40
C ASP A 661 -8.03 13.40 20.72
N TRP A 662 -9.14 13.23 21.41
CA TRP A 662 -9.24 12.38 22.58
C TRP A 662 -10.55 11.61 22.57
N GLN A 663 -10.48 10.30 22.30
CA GLN A 663 -11.66 9.42 22.24
C GLN A 663 -12.77 9.93 21.29
N GLY A 664 -12.39 10.50 20.14
CA GLY A 664 -13.32 11.06 19.16
C GLY A 664 -13.78 12.49 19.47
N TRP A 665 -13.32 13.08 20.58
CA TRP A 665 -13.42 14.52 20.83
C TRP A 665 -12.22 15.24 20.23
N LYS A 666 -12.48 16.05 19.21
CA LYS A 666 -11.48 16.97 18.66
C LYS A 666 -11.47 18.24 19.49
N TRP A 667 -10.30 18.69 19.91
CA TRP A 667 -10.15 19.94 20.64
C TRP A 667 -9.08 20.81 19.98
N ALA A 668 -9.21 22.12 20.10
CA ALA A 668 -8.17 23.06 19.72
C ALA A 668 -8.16 24.28 20.63
N ALA A 669 -6.98 24.85 20.85
CA ALA A 669 -6.75 26.12 21.54
C ALA A 669 -5.90 26.99 20.61
N THR A 670 -6.47 28.07 20.12
CA THR A 670 -5.83 28.96 19.14
C THR A 670 -5.70 30.36 19.75
N TRP A 671 -4.52 30.94 19.69
CA TRP A 671 -4.22 32.29 20.13
C TRP A 671 -3.50 33.01 19.01
N GLY A 672 -3.90 34.23 18.70
CA GLY A 672 -3.15 35.03 17.76
C GLY A 672 -3.90 36.22 17.21
N TRP A 673 -3.18 37.03 16.45
CA TRP A 673 -3.76 38.09 15.66
C TRP A 673 -3.24 38.05 14.23
N VAL A 674 -4.14 38.38 13.31
CA VAL A 674 -3.85 38.53 11.89
C VAL A 674 -4.37 39.90 11.48
N GLU A 675 -3.54 40.63 10.75
CA GLU A 675 -3.88 41.92 10.15
C GLU A 675 -4.27 41.67 8.70
N ARG A 676 -5.51 42.00 8.33
CA ARG A 676 -6.04 41.81 6.98
C ARG A 676 -6.67 43.11 6.50
N GLU A 677 -6.18 43.62 5.37
CA GLU A 677 -6.78 44.78 4.69
C GLU A 677 -7.07 45.96 5.65
N ASP A 678 -6.12 46.26 6.55
CA ASP A 678 -6.18 47.35 7.56
C ASP A 678 -7.07 47.08 8.80
N THR A 679 -7.61 45.86 8.95
CA THR A 679 -8.35 45.43 10.15
C THR A 679 -7.55 44.39 10.95
N ARG A 680 -7.39 44.65 12.26
CA ARG A 680 -6.74 43.73 13.19
C ARG A 680 -7.78 42.84 13.86
N TYR A 681 -7.70 41.55 13.59
CA TYR A 681 -8.50 40.53 14.25
C TYR A 681 -7.62 39.77 15.25
N GLU A 682 -8.04 39.73 16.51
CA GLU A 682 -7.29 39.07 17.59
C GLU A 682 -8.20 38.05 18.31
N ARG A 683 -7.65 36.85 18.51
CA ARG A 683 -8.23 35.72 19.25
C ARG A 683 -7.33 35.41 20.44
N ALA A 684 -7.86 35.43 21.66
CA ALA A 684 -7.04 35.29 22.85
C ALA A 684 -7.68 34.56 24.05
N PRO A 685 -7.25 33.30 24.31
CA PRO A 685 -7.27 32.20 23.35
C PRO A 685 -8.72 31.80 23.03
N GLU A 686 -8.97 31.28 21.83
CA GLU A 686 -10.20 30.55 21.49
C GLU A 686 -9.97 29.06 21.70
N ILE A 687 -10.78 28.46 22.57
CA ILE A 687 -10.83 27.02 22.80
C ILE A 687 -12.04 26.48 22.03
N THR A 688 -11.84 25.40 21.28
CA THR A 688 -12.90 24.67 20.58
C THR A 688 -12.87 23.21 20.99
N VAL A 689 -14.04 22.60 21.11
CA VAL A 689 -14.22 21.18 21.41
C VAL A 689 -15.37 20.66 20.56
N ALA A 690 -15.15 19.59 19.82
CA ALA A 690 -16.12 19.05 18.89
C ALA A 690 -16.15 17.52 18.95
N ARG A 691 -17.34 16.94 18.79
CA ARG A 691 -17.50 15.49 18.62
C ARG A 691 -18.60 15.23 17.62
N THR A 692 -18.37 14.26 16.74
CA THR A 692 -19.39 13.78 15.81
C THR A 692 -19.61 12.30 16.04
N GLU A 693 -20.85 11.91 16.24
CA GLU A 693 -21.24 10.51 16.39
C GLU A 693 -22.31 10.15 15.38
N ARG A 694 -22.23 8.93 14.85
CA ARG A 694 -23.33 8.36 14.09
C ARG A 694 -24.46 8.02 15.05
N ASP A 695 -25.61 8.63 14.82
CA ASP A 695 -26.76 8.48 15.69
C ASP A 695 -27.61 7.25 15.34
N TRP A 696 -28.65 7.02 16.15
CA TRP A 696 -29.60 5.92 15.96
C TRP A 696 -30.52 6.08 14.74
N LEU A 697 -30.59 7.28 14.16
CA LEU A 697 -31.34 7.56 12.92
C LEU A 697 -30.51 7.30 11.66
N GLY A 698 -29.23 6.95 11.81
CA GLY A 698 -28.30 6.69 10.71
C GLY A 698 -27.70 7.95 10.10
N GLY A 699 -27.80 9.09 10.79
CA GLY A 699 -27.14 10.35 10.45
C GLY A 699 -25.95 10.63 11.36
N ASP A 700 -25.25 11.73 11.09
CA ASP A 700 -24.13 12.22 11.88
C ASP A 700 -24.61 13.41 12.74
N LEU A 701 -24.58 13.23 14.05
CA LEU A 701 -24.85 14.26 15.05
C LEU A 701 -23.52 14.86 15.52
N SER A 702 -23.35 16.16 15.30
CA SER A 702 -22.15 16.91 15.66
C SER A 702 -22.46 17.91 16.77
N LEU A 703 -21.68 17.87 17.84
CA LEU A 703 -21.62 18.89 18.88
C LEU A 703 -20.33 19.68 18.69
N HIS A 704 -20.42 21.01 18.74
CA HIS A 704 -19.30 21.93 18.69
C HIS A 704 -19.46 22.99 19.78
N LEU A 705 -18.47 23.11 20.65
CA LEU A 705 -18.37 24.10 21.71
C LEU A 705 -17.18 24.99 21.39
N SER A 706 -17.33 26.30 21.51
CA SER A 706 -16.19 27.22 21.41
C SER A 706 -16.29 28.34 22.42
N GLY A 707 -15.15 28.87 22.85
CA GLY A 707 -15.12 29.97 23.78
C GLY A 707 -13.79 30.68 23.80
N GLY A 708 -13.80 32.01 23.86
CA GLY A 708 -12.57 32.81 23.88
C GLY A 708 -12.81 34.30 24.00
N VAL A 709 -11.73 35.07 24.07
CA VAL A 709 -11.78 36.53 23.96
C VAL A 709 -11.45 36.92 22.53
N PHE A 710 -12.27 37.81 21.97
CA PHE A 710 -12.13 38.30 20.62
C PHE A 710 -12.00 39.82 20.64
N ARG A 711 -11.17 40.33 19.74
CA ARG A 711 -11.08 41.75 19.44
C ARG A 711 -11.11 41.94 17.94
N GLU A 712 -12.01 42.79 17.49
CA GLU A 712 -12.25 43.14 16.09
C GLU A 712 -12.41 44.65 16.05
N GLU A 713 -11.48 45.34 15.40
CA GLU A 713 -11.41 46.81 15.38
C GLU A 713 -11.44 47.42 16.81
N GLU A 714 -12.47 48.22 17.12
CA GLU A 714 -12.71 48.84 18.44
C GLU A 714 -13.51 47.94 19.40
N VAL A 715 -14.11 46.84 18.90
CA VAL A 715 -14.95 45.95 19.71
C VAL A 715 -14.09 44.86 20.35
N SER A 716 -14.22 44.69 21.67
CA SER A 716 -13.56 43.60 22.40
C SER A 716 -14.52 42.97 23.40
N GLY A 717 -14.40 41.65 23.58
CA GLY A 717 -15.25 40.92 24.50
C GLY A 717 -15.04 39.41 24.43
N TRP A 718 -15.62 38.71 25.40
CA TRP A 718 -15.64 37.26 25.37
C TRP A 718 -16.85 36.74 24.61
N ARG A 719 -16.73 35.52 24.08
CA ARG A 719 -17.79 34.76 23.44
C ARG A 719 -17.72 33.31 23.92
N GLN A 720 -18.87 32.72 24.21
CA GLN A 720 -19.04 31.28 24.43
C GLN A 720 -20.15 30.81 23.51
N ALA A 721 -19.90 29.78 22.72
CA ALA A 721 -20.86 29.27 21.75
C ALA A 721 -21.00 27.75 21.87
N LEU A 722 -22.24 27.29 21.75
CA LEU A 722 -22.61 25.90 21.57
C LEU A 722 -23.32 25.79 20.23
N ARG A 723 -22.93 24.82 19.42
CA ARG A 723 -23.57 24.48 18.15
C ARG A 723 -23.81 22.98 18.12
N LEU A 724 -25.05 22.61 17.86
CA LEU A 724 -25.49 21.25 17.65
C LEU A 724 -26.00 21.15 16.21
N SER A 725 -25.50 20.20 15.44
CA SER A 725 -25.97 19.96 14.07
C SER A 725 -26.19 18.48 13.83
N TRP A 726 -27.15 18.18 12.98
CA TRP A 726 -27.42 16.82 12.53
C TRP A 726 -27.49 16.80 11.02
N THR A 727 -26.90 15.79 10.40
CA THR A 727 -26.99 15.58 8.95
C THR A 727 -27.26 14.12 8.66
N GLY A 728 -28.18 13.82 7.74
CA GLY A 728 -28.52 12.45 7.42
C GLY A 728 -29.31 12.39 6.12
N LYS A 729 -29.03 11.36 5.31
CA LYS A 729 -29.66 11.16 4.00
C LYS A 729 -30.31 9.78 3.95
N ARG A 730 -31.58 9.72 3.52
CA ARG A 730 -32.35 8.48 3.41
C ARG A 730 -32.97 8.35 2.03
N GLY A 731 -32.80 7.18 1.42
CA GLY A 731 -33.51 6.82 0.18
C GLY A 731 -34.92 6.32 0.50
N VAL A 732 -35.93 6.88 -0.17
CA VAL A 732 -37.33 6.45 -0.08
C VAL A 732 -37.86 6.27 -1.51
N GLY A 733 -37.75 5.04 -2.04
CA GLY A 733 -38.10 4.74 -3.43
C GLY A 733 -37.22 5.52 -4.43
N PRO A 734 -37.80 6.27 -5.39
CA PRO A 734 -37.04 7.09 -6.35
C PRO A 734 -36.55 8.43 -5.75
N PHE A 735 -36.92 8.73 -4.50
CA PHE A 735 -36.58 9.97 -3.83
C PHE A 735 -35.39 9.78 -2.89
N SER A 736 -34.55 10.79 -2.82
CA SER A 736 -33.55 10.93 -1.76
C SER A 736 -33.89 12.14 -0.91
N VAL A 737 -34.06 11.92 0.39
CA VAL A 737 -34.45 12.95 1.36
C VAL A 737 -33.29 13.19 2.31
N SER A 738 -32.98 14.45 2.58
CA SER A 738 -32.01 14.88 3.59
C SER A 738 -32.62 16.01 4.42
N LEU A 739 -32.47 15.95 5.74
CA LEU A 739 -33.10 16.91 6.67
C LEU A 739 -32.06 17.51 7.63
N PRO A 740 -30.97 18.12 7.14
CA PRO A 740 -29.96 18.69 8.02
C PRO A 740 -30.57 19.83 8.84
N TRP A 741 -30.17 19.91 10.11
CA TRP A 741 -30.52 21.02 10.98
C TRP A 741 -29.32 21.41 11.82
N GLN A 742 -29.28 22.67 12.22
CA GLN A 742 -28.27 23.22 13.11
C GLN A 742 -28.94 24.17 14.09
N ALA A 743 -28.63 24.04 15.37
CA ALA A 743 -28.98 24.99 16.41
C ALA A 743 -27.69 25.51 17.03
N SER A 744 -27.56 26.83 17.15
CA SER A 744 -26.45 27.43 17.88
C SER A 744 -26.94 28.45 18.91
N PHE A 745 -26.25 28.48 20.04
CA PHE A 745 -26.41 29.42 21.12
C PHE A 745 -25.06 30.08 21.35
N ALA A 746 -24.98 31.40 21.28
CA ALA A 746 -23.79 32.17 21.55
C ALA A 746 -24.09 33.22 22.63
N HIS A 747 -23.22 33.29 23.63
CA HIS A 747 -23.29 34.25 24.71
C HIS A 747 -22.06 35.14 24.65
N TYR A 748 -22.29 36.45 24.71
CA TYR A 748 -21.28 37.49 24.67
C TYR A 748 -21.38 38.36 25.93
N ALA A 749 -20.36 39.17 26.18
CA ALA A 749 -20.38 40.16 27.26
C ALA A 749 -21.60 41.11 27.22
N THR A 750 -22.09 41.43 26.01
CA THR A 750 -23.13 42.44 25.77
C THR A 750 -24.50 41.85 25.45
N GLY A 751 -24.64 40.51 25.42
CA GLY A 751 -25.92 39.87 25.12
C GLY A 751 -25.82 38.40 24.74
N GLU A 752 -26.92 37.88 24.21
CA GLU A 752 -27.05 36.49 23.76
C GLU A 752 -27.58 36.45 22.33
N ARG A 753 -27.27 35.34 21.66
CA ARG A 753 -27.72 35.06 20.31
C ARG A 753 -28.09 33.60 20.16
N VAL A 754 -29.26 33.34 19.60
CA VAL A 754 -29.73 32.00 19.26
C VAL A 754 -29.97 31.95 17.76
N THR A 755 -29.39 30.95 17.09
CA THR A 755 -29.60 30.71 15.66
C THR A 755 -30.13 29.30 15.46
N GLY A 756 -31.21 29.15 14.71
CA GLY A 756 -31.76 27.86 14.32
C GLY A 756 -31.81 27.78 12.80
N GLU A 757 -31.27 26.73 12.23
CA GLU A 757 -31.18 26.49 10.80
C GLU A 757 -31.74 25.11 10.45
N ILE A 758 -32.57 25.06 9.40
CA ILE A 758 -33.08 23.81 8.81
C ILE A 758 -32.88 23.85 7.30
N GLY A 759 -32.41 22.73 6.75
CA GLY A 759 -32.01 22.61 5.35
C GLY A 759 -32.66 21.46 4.58
N PRO A 760 -33.97 21.17 4.71
CA PRO A 760 -34.56 20.00 4.10
C PRO A 760 -34.39 20.01 2.58
N SER A 761 -33.97 18.88 2.03
CA SER A 761 -33.81 18.68 0.59
C SER A 761 -34.37 17.34 0.13
N LEU A 762 -34.95 17.36 -1.06
CA LEU A 762 -35.57 16.24 -1.75
C LEU A 762 -34.99 16.19 -3.17
N SER A 763 -34.47 15.04 -3.60
CA SER A 763 -34.02 14.85 -4.98
C SER A 763 -34.68 13.65 -5.65
N TRP A 764 -35.06 13.78 -6.92
CA TRP A 764 -35.66 12.72 -7.72
C TRP A 764 -35.18 12.82 -9.17
N GLY A 765 -34.48 11.79 -9.64
CA GLY A 765 -33.81 11.83 -10.94
C GLY A 765 -32.90 13.06 -11.06
N PRO A 766 -33.06 13.91 -12.10
CA PRO A 766 -32.26 15.11 -12.26
C PRO A 766 -32.73 16.29 -11.40
N PHE A 767 -33.91 16.23 -10.77
CA PHE A 767 -34.46 17.38 -10.04
C PHE A 767 -34.13 17.33 -8.54
N SER A 768 -33.99 18.51 -7.95
CA SER A 768 -33.88 18.68 -6.50
C SER A 768 -34.71 19.87 -6.03
N LEU A 769 -35.31 19.76 -4.86
CA LEU A 769 -35.97 20.83 -4.14
C LEU A 769 -35.27 20.97 -2.79
N SER A 770 -34.79 22.16 -2.46
CA SER A 770 -34.10 22.44 -1.20
C SER A 770 -34.62 23.72 -0.58
N TYR A 771 -34.85 23.68 0.73
CA TYR A 771 -35.22 24.84 1.53
C TYR A 771 -34.13 25.10 2.57
N LEU A 772 -33.78 26.37 2.78
CA LEU A 772 -32.85 26.84 3.79
C LEU A 772 -33.56 27.91 4.62
N GLY A 773 -33.94 27.56 5.84
CA GLY A 773 -34.51 28.49 6.80
C GLY A 773 -33.53 28.69 7.96
N ARG A 774 -33.13 29.94 8.21
CA ARG A 774 -32.30 30.35 9.35
C ARG A 774 -33.01 31.45 10.12
N GLY A 775 -33.45 31.15 11.33
CA GLY A 775 -33.93 32.13 12.30
C GLY A 775 -32.80 32.59 13.21
N VAL A 776 -32.76 33.88 13.51
CA VAL A 776 -31.78 34.49 14.43
C VAL A 776 -32.52 35.31 15.46
N ILE A 777 -32.23 35.10 16.74
CA ILE A 777 -32.70 35.91 17.88
C ILE A 777 -31.47 36.51 18.55
N GLY A 778 -31.48 37.81 18.83
CA GLY A 778 -30.32 38.53 19.37
C GLY A 778 -29.38 39.09 18.29
N ARG A 779 -28.25 39.67 18.70
CA ARG A 779 -27.24 40.26 17.79
C ARG A 779 -25.84 39.90 18.28
N SER A 780 -24.93 39.62 17.34
CA SER A 780 -23.51 39.49 17.64
C SER A 780 -22.88 40.89 17.73
N PRO A 781 -22.01 41.16 18.73
CA PRO A 781 -21.17 42.36 18.74
C PRO A 781 -20.02 42.29 17.72
N PHE A 782 -19.70 41.09 17.23
CA PHE A 782 -18.62 40.85 16.26
C PHE A 782 -19.19 40.60 14.85
N ALA A 783 -18.55 41.17 13.83
CA ALA A 783 -18.94 41.04 12.42
C ALA A 783 -18.65 39.63 11.89
N PHE A 784 -17.57 38.98 12.31
CA PHE A 784 -17.24 37.61 11.90
C PHE A 784 -18.31 36.57 12.29
N ASP A 785 -19.14 36.86 13.31
CA ASP A 785 -20.20 35.99 13.84
C ASP A 785 -21.60 36.52 13.49
N ALA A 786 -21.68 37.51 12.59
CA ALA A 786 -22.90 38.15 12.16
C ALA A 786 -23.55 37.42 10.96
N GLU A 787 -24.23 36.31 11.22
CA GLU A 787 -25.03 35.64 10.17
C GLU A 787 -26.42 36.29 10.02
N PRO A 788 -26.86 36.70 8.82
CA PRO A 788 -28.22 37.22 8.64
C PRO A 788 -29.25 36.08 8.71
N PRO A 789 -30.52 36.38 9.09
CA PRO A 789 -31.61 35.43 8.90
C PRO A 789 -31.80 35.13 7.42
N VAL A 790 -32.14 33.87 7.11
CA VAL A 790 -32.28 33.38 5.73
C VAL A 790 -33.61 32.65 5.61
N ASN A 791 -34.34 32.86 4.52
CA ASN A 791 -35.55 32.10 4.25
C ASN A 791 -35.64 31.83 2.75
N GLN A 792 -35.02 30.76 2.29
CA GLN A 792 -34.74 30.53 0.88
C GLN A 792 -35.28 29.19 0.42
N LEU A 793 -36.05 29.21 -0.68
CA LEU A 793 -36.48 28.01 -1.38
C LEU A 793 -35.75 27.95 -2.72
N SER A 794 -35.15 26.81 -3.02
CA SER A 794 -34.38 26.59 -4.25
C SER A 794 -34.81 25.31 -4.94
N ILE A 795 -34.86 25.37 -6.27
CA ILE A 795 -35.10 24.25 -7.16
C ILE A 795 -33.84 24.07 -7.98
N GLY A 796 -33.37 22.83 -8.05
CA GLY A 796 -32.21 22.41 -8.82
C GLY A 796 -32.61 21.41 -9.89
N PHE A 797 -31.86 21.45 -10.98
CA PHE A 797 -31.83 20.45 -12.04
C PHE A 797 -30.37 20.08 -12.28
N SER A 798 -30.05 18.80 -12.30
CA SER A 798 -28.72 18.29 -12.61
C SER A 798 -28.84 17.07 -13.52
N ALA A 799 -28.25 17.15 -14.71
CA ALA A 799 -28.33 16.09 -15.70
C ALA A 799 -26.98 15.91 -16.40
N GLN A 800 -26.77 14.71 -16.92
CA GLN A 800 -25.63 14.41 -17.78
C GLN A 800 -26.13 14.40 -19.24
N LEU A 801 -25.74 15.41 -20.02
CA LEU A 801 -26.19 15.63 -21.39
C LEU A 801 -24.97 15.62 -22.33
N GLY A 802 -24.89 14.65 -23.25
CA GLY A 802 -23.84 14.62 -24.27
C GLY A 802 -22.40 14.57 -23.74
N GLY A 803 -22.17 13.96 -22.57
CA GLY A 803 -20.87 13.92 -21.90
C GLY A 803 -20.58 15.09 -20.94
N TRP A 804 -21.50 16.05 -20.84
CA TRP A 804 -21.43 17.21 -19.95
C TRP A 804 -22.35 17.02 -18.74
N GLN A 805 -21.87 17.35 -17.56
CA GLN A 805 -22.67 17.50 -16.35
C GLN A 805 -23.15 18.94 -16.26
N GLU A 806 -24.46 19.14 -16.38
CA GLU A 806 -25.10 20.43 -16.19
C GLU A 806 -25.77 20.48 -14.81
N ARG A 807 -25.72 21.66 -14.18
CA ARG A 807 -26.46 21.97 -12.96
C ARG A 807 -27.07 23.35 -13.08
N LEU A 808 -28.39 23.43 -12.93
CA LEU A 808 -29.13 24.69 -12.90
C LEU A 808 -29.82 24.79 -11.54
N THR A 809 -29.66 25.89 -10.82
CA THR A 809 -30.37 26.15 -9.57
C THR A 809 -30.97 27.55 -9.57
N TRP A 810 -32.24 27.67 -9.23
CA TRP A 810 -32.93 28.94 -9.07
C TRP A 810 -33.80 28.88 -7.82
N GLY A 811 -34.33 30.02 -7.37
CA GLY A 811 -35.12 30.03 -6.15
C GLY A 811 -35.65 31.40 -5.77
N TRP A 812 -36.18 31.50 -4.57
CA TRP A 812 -36.73 32.71 -3.99
C TRP A 812 -36.29 32.84 -2.54
N ASP A 813 -35.92 34.07 -2.16
CA ASP A 813 -35.92 34.52 -0.79
C ASP A 813 -37.36 34.88 -0.42
N LEU A 814 -37.96 34.03 0.41
CA LEU A 814 -39.34 34.12 0.85
C LEU A 814 -39.54 35.25 1.86
N ALA A 815 -38.49 35.73 2.54
CA ALA A 815 -38.58 36.86 3.46
C ALA A 815 -38.56 38.19 2.71
N ALA A 816 -37.68 38.31 1.71
CA ALA A 816 -37.60 39.51 0.86
C ALA A 816 -38.61 39.51 -0.30
N ALA A 817 -39.34 38.40 -0.50
CA ALA A 817 -40.17 38.15 -1.69
C ALA A 817 -39.41 38.40 -3.00
N ALA A 818 -38.11 38.10 -3.00
CA ALA A 818 -37.19 38.39 -4.09
C ALA A 818 -36.62 37.09 -4.67
N PRO A 819 -36.40 36.99 -6.00
CA PRO A 819 -35.77 35.80 -6.58
C PRO A 819 -34.30 35.70 -6.16
N LEU A 820 -33.83 34.47 -5.93
CA LEU A 820 -32.41 34.18 -5.72
C LEU A 820 -31.66 34.21 -7.05
N PRO A 821 -30.33 34.43 -7.03
CA PRO A 821 -29.52 34.32 -8.23
C PRO A 821 -29.67 32.94 -8.86
N LEU A 822 -30.03 32.91 -10.15
CA LEU A 822 -29.97 31.71 -10.96
C LEU A 822 -28.51 31.35 -11.14
N ARG A 823 -28.14 30.13 -10.75
CA ARG A 823 -26.80 29.58 -10.97
C ARG A 823 -26.87 28.48 -11.99
N TRP A 824 -25.99 28.53 -12.98
CA TRP A 824 -25.87 27.53 -14.02
C TRP A 824 -24.40 27.12 -14.11
N SER A 825 -24.13 25.85 -13.85
CA SER A 825 -22.81 25.25 -14.01
C SER A 825 -22.83 24.19 -15.09
N VAL A 826 -21.79 24.15 -15.92
CA VAL A 826 -21.60 23.14 -16.98
C VAL A 826 -20.18 22.62 -16.85
N ALA A 827 -19.99 21.30 -16.75
CA ALA A 827 -18.67 20.69 -16.64
C ALA A 827 -18.56 19.41 -17.50
N GLY A 828 -17.46 19.21 -18.22
CA GLY A 828 -17.24 18.04 -19.07
C GLY A 828 -15.95 18.18 -19.90
N ALA A 829 -15.37 17.09 -20.38
CA ALA A 829 -14.21 17.04 -21.30
C ALA A 829 -13.21 18.23 -21.21
N GLY A 830 -12.66 18.50 -20.02
CA GLY A 830 -11.69 19.59 -19.78
C GLY A 830 -12.26 21.00 -19.67
N PHE A 831 -13.54 21.24 -19.95
CA PHE A 831 -14.19 22.53 -19.76
C PHE A 831 -15.10 22.53 -18.52
N SER A 832 -15.10 23.64 -17.81
CA SER A 832 -16.06 23.96 -16.76
C SER A 832 -16.45 25.43 -16.84
N SER A 833 -17.71 25.74 -16.60
CA SER A 833 -18.19 27.12 -16.51
C SER A 833 -19.22 27.21 -15.41
N ASP A 834 -19.15 28.26 -14.59
CA ASP A 834 -20.20 28.62 -13.65
C ASP A 834 -20.67 30.05 -13.94
N LEU A 835 -21.97 30.22 -14.08
CA LEU A 835 -22.62 31.49 -14.30
C LEU A 835 -23.63 31.71 -13.17
N SER A 836 -23.66 32.90 -12.59
CA SER A 836 -24.65 33.29 -11.59
C SER A 836 -25.18 34.69 -11.88
N PHE A 837 -26.51 34.87 -11.90
CA PHE A 837 -27.14 36.17 -12.17
C PHE A 837 -28.49 36.31 -11.48
N THR A 838 -28.91 37.54 -11.15
CA THR A 838 -30.13 37.82 -10.36
C THR A 838 -31.32 38.23 -11.24
N PHE A 839 -32.52 37.71 -10.98
CA PHE A 839 -33.77 38.09 -11.68
C PHE A 839 -34.42 39.36 -11.08
N PRO A 840 -35.20 40.16 -11.84
CA PRO A 840 -35.38 40.10 -13.30
C PRO A 840 -34.08 40.49 -14.00
N LEU A 841 -33.57 39.64 -14.91
CA LEU A 841 -32.29 39.72 -15.67
C LEU A 841 -31.59 41.09 -15.59
N ALA A 842 -31.03 41.40 -14.43
CA ALA A 842 -30.32 42.64 -14.19
C ALA A 842 -28.86 42.25 -14.08
N LEU A 843 -28.09 42.61 -15.10
CA LEU A 843 -26.63 42.46 -15.13
C LEU A 843 -25.93 43.19 -13.96
N ALA A 844 -26.67 43.89 -13.10
CA ALA A 844 -26.18 44.57 -11.92
C ALA A 844 -25.60 43.63 -10.84
N ARG A 845 -25.88 42.32 -10.85
CA ARG A 845 -25.22 41.34 -9.95
C ARG A 845 -25.06 40.00 -10.67
N ALA A 846 -24.03 39.93 -11.51
CA ALA A 846 -23.65 38.71 -12.22
C ALA A 846 -22.21 38.32 -11.86
N ARG A 847 -21.96 37.03 -11.67
CA ARG A 847 -20.59 36.48 -11.58
C ARG A 847 -20.46 35.31 -12.53
N TRP A 848 -19.29 35.20 -13.13
CA TRP A 848 -18.99 34.16 -14.09
C TRP A 848 -17.58 33.63 -13.89
N SER A 849 -17.44 32.32 -14.04
CA SER A 849 -16.18 31.62 -14.17
C SER A 849 -16.24 30.73 -15.42
N LEU A 850 -15.11 30.66 -16.10
CA LEU A 850 -14.91 29.82 -17.26
C LEU A 850 -13.52 29.21 -17.12
N ALA A 851 -13.41 27.89 -17.12
CA ALA A 851 -12.14 27.19 -17.18
C ALA A 851 -12.16 26.18 -18.32
N VAL A 852 -11.09 26.16 -19.12
CA VAL A 852 -10.92 25.30 -20.27
C VAL A 852 -9.55 24.64 -20.15
N GLN A 853 -9.53 23.33 -20.23
CA GLN A 853 -8.35 22.49 -20.23
C GLN A 853 -8.35 21.68 -21.52
N ASN A 854 -7.29 21.82 -22.31
CA ASN A 854 -7.08 21.06 -23.53
C ASN A 854 -5.67 20.46 -23.49
N GLY A 855 -5.58 19.19 -23.10
CA GLY A 855 -4.33 18.49 -22.84
C GLY A 855 -3.46 19.23 -21.82
N PRO A 856 -2.25 19.69 -22.20
CA PRO A 856 -1.32 20.40 -21.32
C PRO A 856 -1.74 21.85 -21.01
N ALA A 857 -2.62 22.46 -21.83
CA ALA A 857 -3.05 23.86 -21.65
C ALA A 857 -4.25 23.97 -20.71
N ARG A 858 -4.24 24.98 -19.83
CA ARG A 858 -5.37 25.40 -19.00
C ARG A 858 -5.56 26.91 -19.11
N LEU A 859 -6.80 27.35 -19.24
CA LEU A 859 -7.21 28.76 -19.21
C LEU A 859 -8.38 28.88 -18.24
N ALA A 860 -8.29 29.76 -17.26
CA ALA A 860 -9.37 30.06 -16.32
C ALA A 860 -9.60 31.58 -16.28
N VAL A 861 -10.84 32.01 -16.50
CA VAL A 861 -11.25 33.41 -16.48
C VAL A 861 -12.41 33.57 -15.52
N THR A 862 -12.29 34.52 -14.60
CA THR A 862 -13.31 34.81 -13.59
C THR A 862 -13.60 36.31 -13.57
N GLY A 863 -14.86 36.69 -13.51
CA GLY A 863 -15.25 38.10 -13.42
C GLY A 863 -16.68 38.28 -12.92
N GLY A 864 -17.12 39.53 -12.82
CA GLY A 864 -18.47 39.81 -12.36
C GLY A 864 -18.81 41.30 -12.33
N THR A 865 -19.98 41.61 -11.77
CA THR A 865 -20.49 42.95 -11.54
C THR A 865 -20.90 43.11 -10.08
N LYS A 866 -20.57 44.27 -9.51
CA LYS A 866 -20.96 44.72 -8.19
C LYS A 866 -22.40 45.24 -8.22
N GLY A 867 -23.07 45.20 -7.07
CA GLY A 867 -24.49 45.49 -6.93
C GLY A 867 -24.99 46.88 -7.30
N ASP A 868 -24.08 47.81 -7.59
CA ASP A 868 -24.29 49.15 -8.13
C ASP A 868 -24.18 49.21 -9.67
N GLY A 869 -23.91 48.07 -10.33
CA GLY A 869 -23.66 47.97 -11.76
C GLY A 869 -22.20 48.18 -12.17
N ALA A 870 -21.29 48.46 -11.23
CA ALA A 870 -19.87 48.56 -11.53
C ALA A 870 -19.27 47.17 -11.81
N TRP A 871 -18.25 47.08 -12.65
CA TRP A 871 -17.59 45.80 -12.91
C TRP A 871 -16.61 45.43 -11.78
N GLU A 872 -16.57 44.14 -11.42
CA GLU A 872 -15.46 43.56 -10.67
C GLU A 872 -14.27 43.33 -11.63
N ASP A 873 -13.05 43.37 -11.10
CA ASP A 873 -11.86 43.07 -11.91
C ASP A 873 -11.95 41.63 -12.44
N THR A 874 -11.78 41.47 -13.75
CA THR A 874 -11.73 40.15 -14.40
C THR A 874 -10.32 39.60 -14.29
N VAL A 875 -10.19 38.38 -13.76
CA VAL A 875 -8.91 37.68 -13.62
C VAL A 875 -8.86 36.57 -14.64
N ALA A 876 -7.89 36.63 -15.55
CA ALA A 876 -7.56 35.58 -16.49
C ALA A 876 -6.27 34.89 -16.06
N ARG A 877 -6.24 33.55 -16.09
CA ARG A 877 -5.08 32.71 -15.78
C ARG A 877 -4.91 31.70 -16.88
N ALA A 878 -3.74 31.62 -17.47
CA ALA A 878 -3.37 30.62 -18.43
C ALA A 878 -2.14 29.86 -17.90
N SER A 879 -2.11 28.56 -18.10
CA SER A 879 -0.93 27.75 -17.87
C SER A 879 -0.83 26.66 -18.92
N TRP A 880 0.39 26.18 -19.13
CA TRP A 880 0.64 25.06 -20.01
C TRP A 880 1.88 24.33 -19.51
N SER A 881 1.87 22.99 -19.57
CA SER A 881 3.01 22.17 -19.20
C SER A 881 3.03 20.86 -19.98
N ASP A 882 4.14 20.57 -20.63
CA ASP A 882 4.38 19.30 -21.34
C ASP A 882 5.42 18.40 -20.66
N GLY A 883 5.84 18.76 -19.44
CA GLY A 883 6.90 18.09 -18.69
C GLY A 883 8.32 18.57 -18.99
N SER A 884 8.57 19.20 -20.14
CA SER A 884 9.86 19.80 -20.49
C SER A 884 9.86 21.30 -20.28
N ILE A 885 8.76 21.96 -20.61
CA ILE A 885 8.55 23.37 -20.40
C ILE A 885 7.17 23.58 -19.80
N SER A 886 7.12 24.40 -18.77
CA SER A 886 5.89 24.87 -18.16
C SER A 886 5.90 26.38 -18.11
N TRP A 887 4.82 27.02 -18.54
CA TRP A 887 4.65 28.45 -18.37
C TRP A 887 3.29 28.74 -17.77
N PHE A 888 3.21 29.91 -17.15
CA PHE A 888 1.98 30.47 -16.65
C PHE A 888 1.92 31.96 -16.95
N ALA A 889 0.72 32.47 -17.12
CA ALA A 889 0.44 33.88 -17.25
C ALA A 889 -0.88 34.18 -16.54
N ALA A 890 -0.92 35.27 -15.79
CA ALA A 890 -2.10 35.70 -15.09
C ALA A 890 -2.25 37.21 -15.22
N ALA A 891 -3.46 37.69 -15.51
CA ALA A 891 -3.75 39.10 -15.70
C ALA A 891 -5.02 39.48 -14.95
N ARG A 892 -5.00 40.64 -14.30
CA ARG A 892 -6.16 41.29 -13.70
C ARG A 892 -6.54 42.50 -14.55
N LEU A 893 -7.78 42.53 -15.01
CA LEU A 893 -8.36 43.53 -15.91
C LEU A 893 -9.48 44.27 -15.19
N GLY A 894 -9.34 45.58 -14.99
CA GLY A 894 -10.51 46.44 -14.75
C GLY A 894 -11.34 46.50 -16.03
N MET A 895 -12.67 46.53 -15.94
CA MET A 895 -13.56 46.42 -17.12
C MET A 895 -14.28 47.74 -17.47
N ALA A 896 -14.11 48.80 -16.67
CA ALA A 896 -14.71 50.11 -16.90
C ALA A 896 -13.83 51.25 -16.36
N PRO A 897 -12.89 51.82 -17.15
CA PRO A 897 -12.51 51.38 -18.50
C PRO A 897 -11.78 50.04 -18.50
N VAL A 898 -11.74 49.36 -19.65
CA VAL A 898 -10.95 48.13 -19.80
C VAL A 898 -9.47 48.47 -19.69
N ALA A 899 -8.85 48.13 -18.57
CA ALA A 899 -7.46 48.45 -18.28
C ALA A 899 -6.80 47.30 -17.51
N LEU A 900 -5.58 46.97 -17.91
CA LEU A 900 -4.79 45.95 -17.24
C LEU A 900 -4.25 46.56 -15.94
N SER A 901 -4.61 45.99 -14.79
CA SER A 901 -4.18 46.50 -13.49
C SER A 901 -2.93 45.81 -12.97
N ARG A 902 -2.80 44.50 -13.24
CA ARG A 902 -1.66 43.70 -12.80
C ARG A 902 -1.46 42.51 -13.72
N MET A 903 -0.21 42.11 -13.94
CA MET A 903 0.14 40.93 -14.73
C MET A 903 1.27 40.19 -14.04
N ALA A 904 1.17 38.87 -14.04
CA ALA A 904 2.24 37.96 -13.67
C ALA A 904 2.47 36.97 -14.81
N ALA A 905 3.70 36.63 -15.12
CA ALA A 905 4.03 35.58 -16.05
C ALA A 905 5.28 34.85 -15.57
N GLY A 906 5.36 33.55 -15.82
CA GLY A 906 6.54 32.77 -15.53
C GLY A 906 6.70 31.60 -16.47
N VAL A 907 7.93 31.11 -16.57
CA VAL A 907 8.34 29.98 -17.39
C VAL A 907 9.38 29.17 -16.62
N GLU A 908 9.27 27.86 -16.69
CA GLU A 908 10.28 26.90 -16.29
C GLU A 908 10.52 26.00 -17.50
N TRP A 909 11.78 25.81 -17.87
CA TRP A 909 12.17 25.12 -19.09
C TRP A 909 13.40 24.26 -18.87
N ALA A 910 13.24 22.94 -19.00
CA ALA A 910 14.32 21.99 -19.17
C ALA A 910 14.85 22.08 -20.61
N LEU A 911 15.88 22.91 -20.83
CA LEU A 911 16.58 23.06 -22.13
C LEU A 911 17.16 21.72 -22.61
N THR A 912 17.70 20.96 -21.66
CA THR A 912 18.23 19.61 -21.81
C THR A 912 18.00 18.85 -20.50
N PRO A 913 18.22 17.53 -20.41
CA PRO A 913 18.11 16.80 -19.13
C PRO A 913 19.00 17.38 -18.00
N ASP A 914 20.07 18.09 -18.37
CA ASP A 914 21.05 18.67 -17.45
C ASP A 914 20.86 20.18 -17.24
N TRP A 915 20.03 20.88 -18.02
CA TRP A 915 19.91 22.34 -17.94
C TRP A 915 18.46 22.76 -17.76
N PHE A 916 18.21 23.53 -16.70
CA PHE A 916 16.91 24.07 -16.35
C PHE A 916 17.01 25.59 -16.28
N VAL A 917 16.07 26.29 -16.89
CA VAL A 917 15.95 27.74 -16.84
C VAL A 917 14.59 28.07 -16.27
N SER A 918 14.54 29.02 -15.35
CA SER A 918 13.29 29.58 -14.85
C SER A 918 13.30 31.09 -15.01
N GLY A 919 12.12 31.68 -15.14
CA GLY A 919 11.96 33.12 -15.21
C GLY A 919 10.56 33.50 -14.80
N ALA A 920 10.42 34.56 -14.01
CA ALA A 920 9.13 35.07 -13.57
C ALA A 920 9.16 36.60 -13.51
N ILE A 921 8.03 37.22 -13.82
CA ILE A 921 7.84 38.66 -13.79
C ILE A 921 6.45 38.98 -13.26
N GLU A 922 6.35 39.98 -12.38
CA GLU A 922 5.10 40.58 -11.93
C GLU A 922 5.18 42.11 -12.06
N TYR A 923 4.19 42.69 -12.73
CA TYR A 923 4.11 44.14 -12.96
C TYR A 923 2.74 44.67 -12.54
N ASP A 924 2.76 45.76 -11.78
CA ASP A 924 1.57 46.48 -11.34
C ASP A 924 1.40 47.75 -12.18
N PHE A 925 0.37 47.76 -13.01
CA PHE A 925 0.09 48.84 -13.95
C PHE A 925 -0.63 50.01 -13.29
N ARG A 926 -1.19 49.85 -12.09
CA ARG A 926 -1.81 50.96 -11.36
C ARG A 926 -0.76 51.84 -10.70
N THR A 927 0.28 51.23 -10.13
CA THR A 927 1.41 51.94 -9.52
C THR A 927 2.54 52.23 -10.51
N GLY A 928 2.54 51.58 -11.68
CA GLY A 928 3.60 51.71 -12.69
C GLY A 928 4.92 51.05 -12.26
N SER A 929 4.87 50.10 -11.33
CA SER A 929 6.04 49.49 -10.71
C SER A 929 6.17 48.01 -11.02
N LEU A 930 7.40 47.58 -11.27
CA LEU A 930 7.76 46.16 -11.33
C LEU A 930 7.78 45.59 -9.91
N VAL A 931 6.88 44.66 -9.62
CA VAL A 931 6.68 44.06 -8.28
C VAL A 931 7.73 42.98 -8.04
N GLN A 932 7.92 42.09 -9.02
CA GLN A 932 8.87 40.98 -8.94
C GLN A 932 9.47 40.71 -10.32
N LEU A 933 10.75 40.33 -10.36
CA LEU A 933 11.44 39.85 -11.55
C LEU A 933 12.52 38.90 -11.07
N GLU A 934 12.43 37.66 -11.52
CA GLU A 934 13.32 36.57 -11.15
C GLU A 934 13.71 35.79 -12.41
N GLY A 935 14.95 35.32 -12.45
CA GLY A 935 15.46 34.48 -13.52
C GLY A 935 16.51 33.53 -12.97
N GLY A 936 16.35 32.24 -13.20
CA GLY A 936 17.25 31.20 -12.74
C GLY A 936 17.79 30.37 -13.90
N ILE A 937 19.04 29.93 -13.77
CA ILE A 937 19.59 28.86 -14.58
C ILE A 937 20.24 27.84 -13.64
N VAL A 938 19.88 26.58 -13.80
CA VAL A 938 20.37 25.47 -12.99
C VAL A 938 20.94 24.42 -13.94
N ARG A 939 22.17 24.00 -13.67
CA ARG A 939 22.81 22.89 -14.37
C ARG A 939 22.95 21.69 -13.45
N SER A 940 22.36 20.55 -13.81
CA SER A 940 22.69 19.26 -13.22
C SER A 940 23.98 18.72 -13.85
N ILE A 941 24.90 18.26 -13.01
CA ILE A 941 26.20 17.73 -13.39
C ILE A 941 26.20 16.26 -12.94
N ALA A 942 26.30 15.36 -13.92
CA ALA A 942 26.27 13.91 -13.71
C ALA A 942 25.02 13.40 -12.94
N GLY A 943 23.93 14.16 -12.92
CA GLY A 943 22.67 13.81 -12.25
C GLY A 943 22.70 13.85 -10.71
N CYS A 944 23.83 14.22 -10.09
CA CYS A 944 24.06 14.16 -8.64
C CYS A 944 24.44 15.50 -7.99
N LEU A 945 24.81 16.52 -8.78
CA LEU A 945 25.15 17.86 -8.28
C LEU A 945 24.43 18.91 -9.13
N ARG A 946 23.83 19.92 -8.53
CA ARG A 946 23.20 21.06 -9.19
C ARG A 946 23.98 22.34 -8.90
N LEU A 947 24.28 23.07 -9.96
CA LEU A 947 24.84 24.42 -9.90
C LEU A 947 23.77 25.41 -10.35
N GLY A 948 23.27 26.23 -9.44
CA GLY A 948 22.24 27.24 -9.68
C GLY A 948 22.81 28.65 -9.71
N LEU A 949 22.32 29.46 -10.66
CA LEU A 949 22.50 30.92 -10.69
C LEU A 949 21.12 31.57 -10.83
N ALA A 950 20.69 32.32 -9.82
CA ALA A 950 19.41 32.99 -9.79
C ALA A 950 19.57 34.50 -9.63
N ALA A 951 19.05 35.29 -10.56
CA ALA A 951 18.91 36.74 -10.46
C ALA A 951 17.49 37.10 -9.99
N HIS A 952 17.39 38.11 -9.12
CA HIS A 952 16.13 38.69 -8.70
C HIS A 952 16.25 40.22 -8.65
N LEU A 953 15.13 40.93 -8.48
CA LEU A 953 15.14 42.38 -8.25
C LEU A 953 16.05 42.74 -7.07
N GLY A 954 17.19 43.32 -7.39
CA GLY A 954 18.18 43.77 -6.41
C GLY A 954 19.27 42.75 -6.06
N GLY A 955 19.40 41.61 -6.75
CA GLY A 955 20.46 40.66 -6.43
C GLY A 955 20.66 39.48 -7.37
N ILE A 956 21.76 38.77 -7.17
CA ILE A 956 22.11 37.51 -7.84
C ILE A 956 22.52 36.50 -6.76
N ARG A 957 22.23 35.22 -6.95
CA ARG A 957 22.54 34.13 -6.03
C ARG A 957 23.18 32.99 -6.82
N LEU A 958 24.26 32.44 -6.29
CA LEU A 958 24.90 31.22 -6.73
C LEU A 958 24.68 30.14 -5.66
N SER A 959 24.13 28.99 -6.06
CA SER A 959 23.96 27.84 -5.17
C SER A 959 24.62 26.59 -5.75
N LEU A 960 25.15 25.75 -4.86
CA LEU A 960 25.61 24.40 -5.17
C LEU A 960 24.80 23.44 -4.29
N GLU A 961 24.08 22.52 -4.91
CA GLU A 961 23.09 21.68 -4.23
C GLU A 961 23.26 20.22 -4.65
N VAL A 962 23.15 19.30 -3.70
CA VAL A 962 23.06 17.87 -3.99
C VAL A 962 21.58 17.51 -3.92
N PRO A 963 20.92 17.08 -5.01
CA PRO A 963 19.48 16.78 -5.03
C PRO A 963 19.05 15.80 -3.94
N ALA A 964 19.89 14.80 -3.66
CA ALA A 964 19.68 13.82 -2.60
C ALA A 964 19.64 14.42 -1.19
N PHE A 965 20.21 15.60 -1.00
CA PHE A 965 20.29 16.35 0.26
C PHE A 965 19.80 17.79 0.09
N ALA A 966 18.83 18.00 -0.80
CA ALA A 966 18.44 19.33 -1.26
C ALA A 966 17.78 20.18 -0.15
N GLN A 967 17.90 21.49 -0.31
CA GLN A 967 17.06 22.48 0.36
C GLN A 967 15.89 22.89 -0.55
N ALA A 968 14.86 23.46 0.09
CA ALA A 968 13.71 24.13 -0.50
C ALA A 968 13.96 24.72 -1.89
N LYS A 969 13.18 24.20 -2.85
CA LYS A 969 13.21 24.62 -4.25
C LYS A 969 13.07 26.14 -4.36
N VAL A 970 13.84 26.75 -5.26
CA VAL A 970 13.60 28.12 -5.74
C VAL A 970 12.36 28.10 -6.63
N ARG A 971 11.18 27.95 -6.01
CA ARG A 971 9.90 28.11 -6.68
C ARG A 971 9.41 29.53 -6.46
N PHE A 972 9.06 30.19 -7.55
CA PHE A 972 8.32 31.44 -7.49
C PHE A 972 6.96 31.15 -6.85
N SER A 973 6.70 31.74 -5.68
CA SER A 973 5.39 31.77 -5.06
C SER A 973 4.85 33.18 -5.20
N PRO A 974 3.77 33.41 -5.98
CA PRO A 974 3.20 34.75 -6.11
C PRO A 974 2.82 35.26 -4.72
N LEU A 975 3.36 36.43 -4.35
CA LEU A 975 2.98 37.15 -3.14
C LEU A 975 1.46 37.36 -3.19
N ASP A 976 0.79 36.95 -2.12
CA ASP A 976 -0.65 36.70 -2.09
C ASP A 976 -1.50 37.92 -2.48
N GLU A 977 -2.49 37.70 -3.35
CA GLU A 977 -3.75 38.45 -3.49
C GLU A 977 -4.63 37.91 -4.65
N GLY A 978 -4.63 36.60 -4.91
CA GLY A 978 -5.54 35.97 -5.88
C GLY A 978 -4.96 35.64 -7.27
N LEU A 979 -3.64 35.67 -7.46
CA LEU A 979 -2.95 35.08 -8.63
C LEU A 979 -2.14 33.82 -8.26
N ARG A 980 -2.48 33.16 -7.15
CA ARG A 980 -1.91 31.85 -6.80
C ARG A 980 -2.29 30.82 -7.85
N LEU A 981 -1.29 30.19 -8.46
CA LEU A 981 -1.43 28.91 -9.14
C LEU A 981 -1.26 27.85 -8.05
N GLY A 982 -2.19 26.90 -7.99
CA GLY A 982 -2.21 25.87 -6.93
C GLY A 982 -0.92 25.04 -6.87
N ASP A 983 -0.74 24.41 -5.71
CA ASP A 983 0.42 23.66 -5.18
C ASP A 983 1.31 22.89 -6.16
#